data_AF-A0A963JQN6-F1
#
_entry.id   AF-A0A963JQN6-F1
#
_cell.length_a   1.000
_cell.length_b   1.000
_cell.length_c   1.000
_cell.angle_alpha   90.00
_cell.angle_beta   90.00
_cell.angle_gamma   90.00
#
_symmetry.space_group_name_H-M   'P 1'
#
loop_
_entity.id
_entity.type
_entity.pdbx_description
1 polymer ?
#
loop_
_entity_poly.entity_id
_entity_poly.type
_entity_poly.pdbx_seq_one_letter_code
_entity_poly.pdbx_strand_id
1 'polypeptide(L)'
;MAPFLNKKYFPSNSSDEGQNLENALNSILAQDCKGDFFSMLAHYQRVLADNNQKHVWPDIHGKLETLFKCGKAEVLNGPMIGIPVSIRDSDYFKNIGETGANQRSIIANIEWMATAWNATYADTGLWMGKTFEPVSREVVVEKTDNHSQMVNAFDSETTRIGRNYFREPPDPNIIQAIGLPALTQLWHLKDRPMNPAAEGFDGQLLPENLAKEKAIPYSKTGGYFLCNPSQSVVPEMNGKAVYQLNYRWPELKPSYPMTRLIDEIVRIDDGIYLGQLVFATRHYSLGSITLPNDEVMSIGENYPERGFWEKLKRLVGMGQEDDAQYYGYQNNGFFLMVDPDYAKAFYADNAFSQLRPRKGEIGFHELGYDQPVTAADFRKPAVAAEHNKQWPEISDWAVDWKQNPGLARKFTTFILEASPLGEQDDFVEDTRMDGESILQMLQRISHEISVQSNPQDQLKHFEKLNALFRRGVAPTVKNGLFQGSGEKGYNCRLDSKETNNWYGEPAHTTGFDYYHGATLNLHCGFAETFMPDMHDRYEDAGLFPSSLANILDNHSLPNLLNMTWHTIGKFIFPWAGKSFEKISGRKLSMLLDESSDLADRYPERVHELKSFLASRPHYSLVEKNKAHFWDAEGVYAQHLKRGAWDRGMSDEDKAFWEHEAATHWVDGSNIQDKRIVAADPLMRIVDMNYRVPDASLLAAAEQGPTPFVRQGYIFLGADGRESILAMNNGATKKKTVFQFHYRFPMIGGPTPIGFCLDELVEIADGLYLGQLIYSTALNVPFHSSVDPEMYKYQLFGYFLLLDNAWQHHRLAIGLDTLQ
;
A
#
# COMPACT_ATOMS: atom_id res chain seq x y z
N MET A 1 21.80 38.54 8.52
CA MET A 1 21.74 37.22 7.85
C MET A 1 22.12 36.18 8.88
N ALA A 2 21.38 35.07 8.96
CA ALA A 2 21.75 33.95 9.84
C ALA A 2 23.20 33.53 9.54
N PRO A 3 24.09 33.37 10.53
CA PRO A 3 25.52 33.08 10.30
C PRO A 3 25.76 31.76 9.53
N PHE A 4 24.74 30.92 9.42
CA PHE A 4 24.74 29.61 8.78
C PHE A 4 24.29 29.64 7.31
N LEU A 5 23.68 30.72 6.83
CA LEU A 5 23.24 30.88 5.44
C LEU A 5 24.11 31.91 4.70
N ASN A 6 24.96 31.44 3.81
CA ASN A 6 25.84 32.29 3.03
C ASN A 6 26.27 31.63 1.71
N LYS A 7 26.31 32.41 0.63
CA LYS A 7 26.78 31.95 -0.69
C LYS A 7 28.18 31.33 -0.65
N LYS A 8 29.04 31.75 0.28
CA LYS A 8 30.41 31.23 0.44
C LYS A 8 30.47 29.73 0.77
N TYR A 9 29.36 29.16 1.26
CA TYR A 9 29.26 27.73 1.54
C TYR A 9 28.86 26.92 0.30
N PHE A 10 28.55 27.59 -0.82
CA PHE A 10 28.34 26.96 -2.12
C PHE A 10 29.60 27.14 -2.99
N PRO A 11 30.17 26.06 -3.53
CA PRO A 11 31.26 26.14 -4.51
C PRO A 11 30.71 26.60 -5.86
N SER A 12 30.77 27.91 -6.11
CA SER A 12 30.36 28.52 -7.38
C SER A 12 31.53 28.53 -8.37
N ASN A 13 31.29 28.10 -9.61
CA ASN A 13 32.30 28.11 -10.67
C ASN A 13 32.40 29.49 -11.38
N SER A 14 31.46 30.41 -11.11
CA SER A 14 31.44 31.76 -11.67
C SER A 14 31.01 32.82 -10.65
N SER A 15 31.37 34.09 -10.88
CA SER A 15 30.92 35.22 -10.06
C SER A 15 29.40 35.43 -10.12
N ASP A 16 28.81 35.16 -11.29
CA ASP A 16 27.41 35.46 -11.59
C ASP A 16 26.48 34.46 -10.91
N GLU A 17 26.84 33.17 -10.90
CA GLU A 17 26.13 32.12 -10.17
C GLU A 17 26.11 32.40 -8.65
N GLY A 18 27.25 32.83 -8.09
CA GLY A 18 27.35 33.22 -6.69
C GLY A 18 26.48 34.43 -6.35
N GLN A 19 26.39 35.43 -7.23
CA GLN A 19 25.54 36.60 -7.02
C GLN A 19 24.05 36.25 -7.15
N ASN A 20 23.68 35.40 -8.11
CA ASN A 20 22.31 34.93 -8.27
C ASN A 20 21.83 34.16 -7.04
N LEU A 21 22.67 33.28 -6.49
CA LEU A 21 22.37 32.53 -5.27
C LEU A 21 22.16 33.47 -4.06
N GLU A 22 22.98 34.52 -3.94
CA GLU A 22 22.83 35.53 -2.89
C GLU A 22 21.52 36.32 -3.01
N ASN A 23 21.18 36.72 -4.23
CA ASN A 23 19.94 37.45 -4.50
C ASN A 23 18.72 36.58 -4.20
N ALA A 24 18.75 35.30 -4.59
CA ALA A 24 17.70 34.33 -4.28
C ALA A 24 17.56 34.13 -2.77
N LEU A 25 18.67 33.93 -2.05
CA LEU A 25 18.67 33.81 -0.58
C LEU A 25 18.07 35.06 0.08
N ASN A 26 18.51 36.26 -0.31
CA ASN A 26 17.99 37.51 0.24
C ASN A 26 16.50 37.68 -0.04
N SER A 27 16.03 37.26 -1.23
CA SER A 27 14.61 37.27 -1.57
C SER A 27 13.80 36.35 -0.65
N ILE A 28 14.26 35.12 -0.42
CA ILE A 28 13.62 34.16 0.49
C ILE A 28 13.53 34.72 1.90
N LEU A 29 14.64 35.23 2.43
CA LEU A 29 14.69 35.78 3.79
C LEU A 29 13.78 37.01 3.95
N ALA A 30 13.67 37.86 2.93
CA ALA A 30 12.83 39.06 3.00
C ALA A 30 11.34 38.77 2.83
N GLN A 31 10.97 37.79 1.99
CA GLN A 31 9.59 37.54 1.60
C GLN A 31 8.91 36.47 2.45
N ASP A 32 9.63 35.41 2.80
CA ASP A 32 9.03 34.18 3.33
C ASP A 32 9.32 34.00 4.84
N CYS A 33 10.45 34.51 5.33
CA CYS A 33 10.83 34.43 6.76
C CYS A 33 10.13 35.51 7.60
N LYS A 34 8.79 35.48 7.66
CA LYS A 34 7.96 36.40 8.47
C LYS A 34 7.78 35.85 9.89
N GLY A 35 8.83 35.86 10.68
CA GLY A 35 8.85 35.32 12.05
C GLY A 35 10.11 34.50 12.30
N ASP A 36 9.94 33.19 12.43
CA ASP A 36 11.02 32.22 12.59
C ASP A 36 11.07 31.20 11.42
N PHE A 37 12.20 30.49 11.33
CA PHE A 37 12.41 29.46 10.32
C PHE A 37 11.44 28.27 10.48
N PHE A 38 11.02 27.93 11.70
CA PHE A 38 10.08 26.82 11.93
C PHE A 38 8.74 27.07 11.25
N SER A 39 8.20 28.28 11.40
CA SER A 39 6.93 28.71 10.81
C SER A 39 7.01 28.76 9.28
N MET A 40 8.11 29.27 8.74
CA MET A 40 8.37 29.32 7.29
C MET A 40 8.43 27.90 6.69
N LEU A 41 9.23 27.01 7.29
CA LEU A 41 9.44 25.65 6.79
C LEU A 41 8.18 24.79 6.97
N ALA A 42 7.41 24.98 8.05
CA ALA A 42 6.11 24.36 8.22
C ALA A 42 5.10 24.84 7.17
N HIS A 43 5.14 26.13 6.79
CA HIS A 43 4.33 26.62 5.67
C HIS A 43 4.73 25.96 4.35
N TYR A 44 6.02 25.87 4.03
CA TYR A 44 6.50 25.17 2.84
C TYR A 44 6.03 23.71 2.82
N GLN A 45 6.20 23.00 3.93
CA GLN A 45 5.77 21.60 4.05
C GLN A 45 4.27 21.46 3.81
N ARG A 46 3.41 22.31 4.42
CA ARG A 46 1.96 22.29 4.19
C ARG A 46 1.58 22.54 2.73
N VAL A 47 2.26 23.45 2.04
CA VAL A 47 2.01 23.72 0.61
C VAL A 47 2.45 22.54 -0.25
N LEU A 48 3.60 21.93 0.05
CA LEU A 48 4.12 20.75 -0.67
C LEU A 48 3.30 19.49 -0.38
N ALA A 49 2.60 19.42 0.76
CA ALA A 49 1.64 18.37 1.07
C ALA A 49 0.28 18.57 0.37
N ASP A 50 -0.10 19.81 0.05
CA ASP A 50 -1.37 20.13 -0.61
C ASP A 50 -1.29 20.02 -2.13
N ASN A 51 -1.86 18.94 -2.67
CA ASN A 51 -1.93 18.69 -4.10
C ASN A 51 -2.68 19.76 -4.91
N ASN A 52 -3.56 20.55 -4.29
CA ASN A 52 -4.23 21.66 -4.99
C ASN A 52 -3.26 22.82 -5.29
N GLN A 53 -2.10 22.83 -4.62
CA GLN A 53 -1.07 23.85 -4.77
C GLN A 53 0.12 23.38 -5.61
N LYS A 54 -0.02 22.28 -6.37
CA LYS A 54 1.05 21.73 -7.24
C LYS A 54 1.73 22.77 -8.14
N HIS A 55 0.98 23.75 -8.61
CA HIS A 55 1.49 24.82 -9.47
C HIS A 55 2.57 25.70 -8.81
N VAL A 56 2.65 25.76 -7.47
CA VAL A 56 3.70 26.49 -6.73
C VAL A 56 4.82 25.60 -6.19
N TRP A 57 4.72 24.27 -6.31
CA TRP A 57 5.74 23.35 -5.80
C TRP A 57 7.14 23.58 -6.40
N PRO A 58 7.30 23.84 -7.72
CA PRO A 58 8.63 24.11 -8.29
C PRO A 58 9.32 25.32 -7.66
N ASP A 59 8.55 26.38 -7.34
CA ASP A 59 9.08 27.57 -6.67
C ASP A 59 9.60 27.23 -5.27
N ILE A 60 8.77 26.55 -4.45
CA ILE A 60 9.18 26.15 -3.08
C ILE A 60 10.38 25.21 -3.11
N HIS A 61 10.42 24.27 -4.06
CA HIS A 61 11.59 23.41 -4.24
C HIS A 61 12.86 24.21 -4.57
N GLY A 62 12.79 25.19 -5.46
CA GLY A 62 13.91 26.08 -5.76
C GLY A 62 14.38 26.88 -4.54
N LYS A 63 13.44 27.27 -3.66
CA LYS A 63 13.76 27.94 -2.39
C LYS A 63 14.48 27.00 -1.42
N LEU A 64 13.99 25.77 -1.24
CA LEU A 64 14.65 24.75 -0.41
C LEU A 64 16.06 24.41 -0.94
N GLU A 65 16.21 24.27 -2.25
CA GLU A 65 17.51 24.06 -2.88
C GLU A 65 18.46 25.23 -2.63
N THR A 66 17.98 26.47 -2.72
CA THR A 66 18.77 27.68 -2.43
C THR A 66 19.22 27.71 -0.97
N LEU A 67 18.32 27.39 -0.02
CA LEU A 67 18.66 27.28 1.40
C LEU A 67 19.71 26.20 1.64
N PHE A 68 19.58 25.04 0.98
CA PHE A 68 20.57 23.96 1.07
C PHE A 68 21.93 24.41 0.54
N LYS A 69 21.98 24.95 -0.69
CA LYS A 69 23.21 25.47 -1.31
C LYS A 69 23.91 26.51 -0.41
N CYS A 70 23.13 27.39 0.21
CA CYS A 70 23.65 28.40 1.13
C CYS A 70 23.94 27.90 2.55
N GLY A 71 23.54 26.68 2.94
CA GLY A 71 23.73 26.17 4.30
C GLY A 71 25.18 25.75 4.60
N LYS A 72 25.56 25.73 5.87
CA LYS A 72 26.91 25.35 6.32
C LYS A 72 26.97 23.84 6.61
N ALA A 73 27.98 23.14 6.10
CA ALA A 73 28.26 21.77 6.52
C ALA A 73 28.70 21.73 7.99
N GLU A 74 28.14 20.83 8.77
CA GLU A 74 28.48 20.66 10.18
C GLU A 74 28.31 19.22 10.62
N VAL A 75 29.23 18.74 11.46
CA VAL A 75 29.14 17.41 12.08
C VAL A 75 28.00 17.42 13.09
N LEU A 76 27.11 16.46 12.98
CA LEU A 76 26.02 16.27 13.93
C LEU A 76 26.41 15.28 15.01
N ASN A 77 25.98 15.58 16.23
CA ASN A 77 26.20 14.77 17.42
C ASN A 77 24.89 14.67 18.20
N GLY A 78 24.51 13.44 18.56
CA GLY A 78 23.33 13.18 19.36
C GLY A 78 22.02 13.18 18.57
N PRO A 79 20.88 13.13 19.29
CA PRO A 79 19.56 12.97 18.69
C PRO A 79 19.05 14.25 18.03
N MET A 80 18.28 14.09 16.96
CA MET A 80 17.63 15.15 16.20
C MET A 80 16.16 14.79 15.96
N ILE A 81 15.26 15.73 16.16
CA ILE A 81 13.85 15.62 15.75
C ILE A 81 13.79 15.79 14.23
N GLY A 82 13.05 14.96 13.52
CA GLY A 82 12.95 15.04 12.05
C GLY A 82 11.54 15.06 11.50
N ILE A 83 11.39 15.70 10.34
CA ILE A 83 10.19 15.63 9.49
C ILE A 83 10.55 15.69 8.00
N PRO A 84 9.95 14.88 7.12
CA PRO A 84 10.09 15.10 5.68
C PRO A 84 9.34 16.38 5.29
N VAL A 85 9.99 17.24 4.50
CA VAL A 85 9.40 18.47 3.97
C VAL A 85 8.79 18.21 2.59
N SER A 86 9.48 17.42 1.79
CA SER A 86 8.99 16.95 0.50
C SER A 86 9.71 15.68 0.09
N ILE A 87 8.97 14.78 -0.53
CA ILE A 87 9.52 13.63 -1.23
C ILE A 87 8.94 13.72 -2.64
N ARG A 88 9.81 13.88 -3.63
CA ARG A 88 9.42 13.94 -5.03
C ARG A 88 9.00 12.55 -5.48
N ASP A 89 7.83 12.47 -6.13
CA ASP A 89 7.47 11.30 -6.92
C ASP A 89 8.61 11.05 -7.89
N SER A 90 9.15 9.85 -7.77
CA SER A 90 10.44 9.56 -8.29
C SER A 90 10.38 9.30 -9.78
N ASP A 91 11.16 10.08 -10.53
CA ASP A 91 11.63 9.72 -11.88
C ASP A 91 12.58 8.49 -11.86
N TYR A 92 12.47 7.57 -10.87
CA TYR A 92 13.39 6.43 -10.65
C TYR A 92 13.57 5.55 -11.89
N PHE A 93 12.59 5.50 -12.79
CA PHE A 93 12.55 4.55 -13.91
C PHE A 93 12.37 5.19 -15.29
N LYS A 94 12.34 6.54 -15.41
CA LYS A 94 12.17 7.22 -16.71
C LYS A 94 13.20 6.76 -17.76
N ASN A 95 14.43 6.46 -17.34
CA ASN A 95 15.51 6.02 -18.24
C ASN A 95 15.67 4.48 -18.33
N ILE A 96 14.98 3.69 -17.51
CA ILE A 96 15.05 2.22 -17.57
C ILE A 96 14.01 1.67 -18.58
N GLY A 97 13.02 2.48 -18.95
CA GLY A 97 12.04 2.16 -19.99
C GLY A 97 12.62 1.92 -21.38
N GLU A 98 13.85 2.36 -21.66
CA GLU A 98 14.54 2.23 -22.95
C GLU A 98 15.35 0.94 -23.10
N THR A 99 15.64 0.22 -22.00
CA THR A 99 16.44 -1.01 -22.03
C THR A 99 15.62 -2.23 -21.60
N GLY A 100 15.05 -2.92 -22.59
CA GLY A 100 14.61 -4.32 -22.46
C GLY A 100 13.14 -4.54 -22.05
N ALA A 101 12.34 -5.07 -22.97
CA ALA A 101 10.92 -5.36 -22.80
C ALA A 101 10.58 -6.45 -21.75
N ASN A 102 11.58 -7.16 -21.20
CA ASN A 102 11.36 -8.36 -20.38
C ASN A 102 11.56 -8.17 -18.85
N GLN A 103 11.87 -6.97 -18.35
CA GLN A 103 12.16 -6.74 -16.93
C GLN A 103 11.15 -5.80 -16.20
N ARG A 104 10.05 -5.41 -16.86
CA ARG A 104 9.12 -4.38 -16.35
C ARG A 104 8.22 -4.81 -15.18
N SER A 105 7.98 -6.09 -14.94
CA SER A 105 7.18 -6.54 -13.78
C SER A 105 7.92 -6.34 -12.46
N ILE A 106 9.24 -6.46 -12.49
CA ILE A 106 10.13 -6.14 -11.36
C ILE A 106 10.10 -4.63 -11.11
N ILE A 107 10.20 -3.81 -12.16
CA ILE A 107 10.12 -2.34 -12.09
C ILE A 107 8.79 -1.85 -11.50
N ALA A 108 7.65 -2.40 -11.95
CA ALA A 108 6.35 -2.07 -11.38
C ALA A 108 6.23 -2.48 -9.90
N ASN A 109 6.88 -3.60 -9.50
CA ASN A 109 6.95 -4.02 -8.11
C ASN A 109 7.80 -3.07 -7.23
N ILE A 110 8.77 -2.38 -7.82
CA ILE A 110 9.65 -1.47 -7.11
C ILE A 110 9.07 -0.06 -7.04
N GLU A 111 8.33 0.35 -8.08
CA GLU A 111 7.59 1.62 -8.11
C GLU A 111 6.53 1.68 -7.00
N TRP A 112 5.73 0.61 -6.81
CA TRP A 112 4.77 0.62 -5.70
C TRP A 112 5.45 0.63 -4.33
N MET A 113 6.61 0.00 -4.16
CA MET A 113 7.36 0.06 -2.89
C MET A 113 7.92 1.46 -2.63
N ALA A 114 8.42 2.14 -3.67
CA ALA A 114 8.85 3.53 -3.59
C ALA A 114 7.68 4.49 -3.32
N THR A 115 6.48 4.17 -3.81
CA THR A 115 5.29 4.98 -3.56
C THR A 115 4.62 4.66 -2.21
N ALA A 116 4.66 3.40 -1.76
CA ALA A 116 4.26 2.98 -0.41
C ALA A 116 5.21 3.57 0.63
N TRP A 117 6.50 3.67 0.31
CA TRP A 117 7.49 4.44 1.05
C TRP A 117 7.09 5.91 1.17
N ASN A 118 6.75 6.57 0.05
CA ASN A 118 6.28 7.95 0.07
C ASN A 118 4.99 8.11 0.90
N ALA A 119 4.03 7.20 0.78
CA ALA A 119 2.78 7.22 1.54
C ALA A 119 2.95 6.88 3.04
N THR A 120 3.99 6.14 3.39
CA THR A 120 4.29 5.76 4.78
C THR A 120 5.06 6.86 5.52
N TYR A 121 5.86 7.68 4.82
CA TYR A 121 6.69 8.73 5.41
C TYR A 121 6.17 10.15 5.23
N ALA A 122 5.47 10.48 4.12
CA ALA A 122 4.91 11.81 3.92
C ALA A 122 3.72 12.03 4.87
N ASP A 123 3.82 13.06 5.73
CA ASP A 123 2.76 13.55 6.62
C ASP A 123 2.24 12.64 7.75
N THR A 124 2.78 11.43 7.92
CA THR A 124 2.26 10.46 8.90
C THR A 124 2.81 10.64 10.33
N GLY A 125 3.92 11.36 10.50
CA GLY A 125 4.63 11.44 11.79
C GLY A 125 5.24 10.10 12.25
N LEU A 126 5.40 9.13 11.33
CA LEU A 126 5.99 7.83 11.62
C LEU A 126 7.50 7.92 11.84
N TRP A 127 8.23 8.66 10.98
CA TRP A 127 9.64 8.96 11.19
C TRP A 127 9.79 10.24 12.01
N MET A 128 10.52 10.15 13.12
CA MET A 128 10.66 11.23 14.10
C MET A 128 12.08 11.79 14.19
N GLY A 129 12.91 11.49 13.20
CA GLY A 129 14.29 11.96 13.12
C GLY A 129 15.31 10.84 13.27
N LYS A 130 16.52 11.21 13.70
CA LYS A 130 17.68 10.32 13.73
C LYS A 130 18.60 10.69 14.89
N THR A 131 19.58 9.85 15.18
CA THR A 131 20.70 10.19 16.08
C THR A 131 22.03 9.87 15.45
N PHE A 132 23.05 10.54 15.95
CA PHE A 132 24.44 10.49 15.50
C PHE A 132 25.31 10.13 16.70
N GLU A 133 25.73 8.87 16.77
CA GLU A 133 26.42 8.28 17.91
C GLU A 133 27.91 8.10 17.59
N PRO A 134 28.81 8.33 18.58
CA PRO A 134 30.21 7.96 18.43
C PRO A 134 30.34 6.49 18.05
N VAL A 135 31.29 6.19 17.16
CA VAL A 135 31.52 4.83 16.66
C VAL A 135 33.02 4.52 16.73
N SER A 136 33.35 3.28 17.07
CA SER A 136 34.74 2.83 17.08
C SER A 136 35.25 2.56 15.67
N ARG A 137 36.57 2.59 15.50
CA ARG A 137 37.19 2.27 14.20
C ARG A 137 36.91 0.83 13.80
N GLU A 138 36.87 -0.07 14.77
CA GLU A 138 36.61 -1.50 14.58
C GLU A 138 35.22 -1.73 13.99
N VAL A 139 34.19 -1.05 14.52
CA VAL A 139 32.82 -1.11 13.98
C VAL A 139 32.78 -0.53 12.56
N VAL A 140 33.49 0.57 12.29
CA VAL A 140 33.54 1.13 10.92
C VAL A 140 34.20 0.16 9.95
N VAL A 141 35.28 -0.52 10.35
CA VAL A 141 35.93 -1.57 9.54
C VAL A 141 34.96 -2.71 9.27
N GLU A 142 34.27 -3.21 10.30
CA GLU A 142 33.28 -4.28 10.18
C GLU A 142 32.14 -3.87 9.24
N LYS A 143 31.47 -2.75 9.53
CA LYS A 143 30.27 -2.32 8.80
C LYS A 143 30.53 -1.88 7.36
N THR A 144 31.79 -1.66 6.99
CA THR A 144 32.17 -1.27 5.62
C THR A 144 32.92 -2.37 4.87
N ASP A 145 33.00 -3.58 5.43
CA ASP A 145 33.80 -4.68 4.92
C ASP A 145 35.24 -4.23 4.58
N ASN A 146 35.85 -3.51 5.53
CA ASN A 146 37.19 -2.94 5.44
C ASN A 146 37.42 -2.06 4.19
N HIS A 147 36.40 -1.28 3.79
CA HIS A 147 36.52 -0.37 2.66
C HIS A 147 37.62 0.68 2.90
N SER A 148 38.73 0.53 2.17
CA SER A 148 39.98 1.25 2.45
C SER A 148 39.84 2.77 2.51
N GLN A 149 39.07 3.39 1.62
CA GLN A 149 38.86 4.85 1.64
C GLN A 149 38.08 5.30 2.87
N MET A 150 37.06 4.54 3.28
CA MET A 150 36.22 4.86 4.43
C MET A 150 37.00 4.68 5.74
N VAL A 151 37.75 3.58 5.85
CA VAL A 151 38.60 3.28 7.01
C VAL A 151 39.76 4.27 7.15
N ASN A 152 40.29 4.78 6.03
CA ASN A 152 41.31 5.83 6.03
C ASN A 152 40.75 7.22 6.36
N ALA A 153 39.48 7.47 6.01
CA ALA A 153 38.77 8.70 6.33
C ALA A 153 38.17 8.71 7.74
N PHE A 154 38.30 7.60 8.50
CA PHE A 154 37.79 7.49 9.86
C PHE A 154 38.44 8.53 10.79
N ASP A 155 37.59 9.25 11.51
CA ASP A 155 37.99 10.20 12.55
C ASP A 155 36.98 10.10 13.70
N SER A 156 37.45 9.81 14.92
CA SER A 156 36.58 9.65 16.09
C SER A 156 35.81 10.92 16.44
N GLU A 157 36.27 12.10 16.01
CA GLU A 157 35.58 13.38 16.27
C GLU A 157 34.47 13.67 15.25
N THR A 158 34.54 13.09 14.05
CA THR A 158 33.65 13.47 12.93
C THR A 158 32.88 12.30 12.30
N THR A 159 33.38 11.08 12.41
CA THR A 159 32.70 9.86 11.98
C THR A 159 31.67 9.42 13.01
N ARG A 160 30.43 9.20 12.57
CA ARG A 160 29.35 8.70 13.42
C ARG A 160 28.66 7.50 12.80
N ILE A 161 28.07 6.66 13.64
CA ILE A 161 27.03 5.74 13.22
C ILE A 161 25.70 6.30 13.70
N GLY A 162 24.67 6.21 12.88
CA GLY A 162 23.38 6.74 13.22
C GLY A 162 22.26 5.73 13.01
N ARG A 163 21.14 6.02 13.67
CA ARG A 163 19.90 5.25 13.61
C ARG A 163 18.72 6.18 13.51
N ASN A 164 17.68 5.73 12.83
CA ASN A 164 16.43 6.44 12.65
C ASN A 164 15.48 6.21 13.84
N TYR A 165 14.57 7.15 14.07
CA TYR A 165 13.51 7.10 15.07
C TYR A 165 12.15 6.88 14.44
N PHE A 166 11.41 5.93 14.99
CA PHE A 166 10.08 5.57 14.54
C PHE A 166 9.07 5.63 15.69
N ARG A 167 7.93 6.25 15.42
CA ARG A 167 6.83 6.45 16.36
C ARG A 167 5.67 5.55 15.98
N GLU A 168 5.03 4.96 16.98
CA GLU A 168 3.75 4.31 16.78
C GLU A 168 2.65 5.35 16.49
N PRO A 169 1.88 5.21 15.40
CA PRO A 169 0.78 6.12 15.11
C PRO A 169 -0.29 6.08 16.23
N PRO A 170 -1.02 7.19 16.48
CA PRO A 170 -1.91 7.28 17.65
C PRO A 170 -3.21 6.52 17.49
N ASP A 171 -3.65 6.47 16.24
CA ASP A 171 -4.81 5.77 15.74
C ASP A 171 -4.34 5.22 14.39
N PRO A 172 -3.53 4.15 14.42
CA PRO A 172 -2.90 3.65 13.21
C PRO A 172 -3.99 3.21 12.26
N ASN A 173 -4.10 3.86 11.10
CA ASN A 173 -4.88 3.26 10.03
C ASN A 173 -4.26 1.89 9.67
N ILE A 174 -4.99 1.02 8.98
CA ILE A 174 -4.54 -0.37 8.72
C ILE A 174 -3.13 -0.43 8.10
N ILE A 175 -2.78 0.54 7.26
CA ILE A 175 -1.44 0.68 6.65
C ILE A 175 -0.39 1.04 7.71
N GLN A 176 -0.69 1.95 8.61
CA GLN A 176 0.25 2.39 9.64
C GLN A 176 0.36 1.39 10.81
N ALA A 177 -0.68 0.57 11.06
CA ALA A 177 -0.71 -0.45 12.12
C ALA A 177 0.19 -1.65 11.83
N ILE A 178 0.32 -1.99 10.55
CA ILE A 178 1.16 -3.09 10.07
C ILE A 178 2.52 -2.56 9.57
N GLY A 179 2.61 -1.27 9.23
CA GLY A 179 3.82 -0.60 8.80
C GLY A 179 4.96 -0.74 9.80
N LEU A 180 4.74 -0.50 11.09
CA LEU A 180 5.82 -0.61 12.07
C LEU A 180 6.27 -2.06 12.32
N PRO A 181 5.40 -3.08 12.46
CA PRO A 181 5.83 -4.49 12.53
C PRO A 181 6.59 -4.98 11.28
N ALA A 182 6.12 -4.64 10.08
CA ALA A 182 6.79 -4.99 8.83
C ALA A 182 8.14 -4.28 8.69
N LEU A 183 8.19 -2.97 9.00
CA LEU A 183 9.44 -2.20 9.08
C LEU A 183 10.36 -2.75 10.18
N THR A 184 9.81 -3.20 11.31
CA THR A 184 10.59 -3.78 12.41
C THR A 184 11.34 -5.01 11.96
N GLN A 185 10.68 -5.90 11.21
CA GLN A 185 11.33 -7.08 10.65
C GLN A 185 12.30 -6.73 9.51
N LEU A 186 11.87 -5.89 8.57
CA LEU A 186 12.66 -5.53 7.40
C LEU A 186 13.92 -4.74 7.76
N TRP A 187 13.87 -3.91 8.81
CA TRP A 187 14.92 -2.96 9.20
C TRP A 187 15.59 -3.31 10.52
N HIS A 188 15.26 -4.48 11.07
CA HIS A 188 15.75 -4.93 12.36
C HIS A 188 15.59 -3.86 13.45
N LEU A 189 14.43 -3.21 13.51
CA LEU A 189 14.18 -2.14 14.47
C LEU A 189 14.22 -2.70 15.89
N LYS A 190 14.85 -1.95 16.78
CA LYS A 190 14.98 -2.23 18.21
C LYS A 190 14.07 -1.28 18.98
N ASP A 191 13.73 -1.66 20.20
CA ASP A 191 13.04 -0.75 21.11
C ASP A 191 13.98 0.39 21.52
N ARG A 192 13.38 1.52 21.89
CA ARG A 192 14.11 2.68 22.42
C ARG A 192 15.06 2.25 23.56
N PRO A 193 16.37 2.56 23.47
CA PRO A 193 17.28 2.33 24.58
C PRO A 193 16.93 3.24 25.76
N MET A 194 16.80 2.64 26.94
CA MET A 194 16.45 3.36 28.17
C MET A 194 17.67 3.72 29.03
N ASN A 195 18.83 3.14 28.74
CA ASN A 195 20.07 3.39 29.47
C ASN A 195 21.30 3.17 28.56
N PRO A 196 22.48 3.73 28.93
CA PRO A 196 23.72 3.62 28.17
C PRO A 196 24.27 2.19 27.99
N ALA A 197 23.85 1.24 28.85
CA ALA A 197 24.31 -0.14 28.82
C ALA A 197 23.41 -1.06 27.99
N ALA A 198 22.45 -0.50 27.25
CA ALA A 198 21.59 -1.28 26.37
C ALA A 198 22.43 -1.98 25.28
N GLU A 199 22.30 -3.31 25.19
CA GLU A 199 23.06 -4.12 24.25
C GLU A 199 22.48 -4.06 22.83
N GLY A 200 23.31 -4.40 21.84
CA GLY A 200 22.89 -4.52 20.45
C GLY A 200 22.89 -3.20 19.66
N PHE A 201 23.53 -2.16 20.14
CA PHE A 201 23.74 -0.94 19.35
C PHE A 201 25.18 -0.87 18.87
N ASP A 202 25.38 -0.56 17.59
CA ASP A 202 26.71 -0.46 16.97
C ASP A 202 27.43 0.87 17.33
N GLY A 203 26.69 1.82 17.92
CA GLY A 203 27.21 3.12 18.40
C GLY A 203 27.28 3.20 19.93
N GLN A 204 28.02 4.19 20.43
CA GLN A 204 28.10 4.47 21.87
C GLN A 204 26.89 5.29 22.32
N LEU A 205 26.04 4.69 23.16
CA LEU A 205 24.90 5.36 23.79
C LEU A 205 25.38 6.27 24.93
N LEU A 206 25.35 7.59 24.72
CA LEU A 206 25.76 8.57 25.73
C LEU A 206 24.57 8.97 26.64
N PRO A 207 24.77 9.06 27.97
CA PRO A 207 23.71 9.48 28.90
C PRO A 207 23.07 10.82 28.53
N GLU A 208 23.88 11.81 28.12
CA GLU A 208 23.40 13.13 27.70
C GLU A 208 22.53 13.07 26.44
N ASN A 209 22.86 12.18 25.49
CA ASN A 209 22.07 11.99 24.27
C ASN A 209 20.74 11.32 24.59
N LEU A 210 20.74 10.27 25.41
CA LEU A 210 19.52 9.60 25.85
C LEU A 210 18.60 10.55 26.64
N ALA A 211 19.15 11.50 27.38
CA ALA A 211 18.36 12.54 28.04
C ALA A 211 17.66 13.47 27.04
N LYS A 212 18.38 13.90 25.99
CA LYS A 212 17.81 14.71 24.90
C LYS A 212 16.77 13.94 24.07
N GLU A 213 16.94 12.64 23.89
CA GLU A 213 16.01 11.79 23.15
C GLU A 213 14.60 11.83 23.73
N LYS A 214 14.44 12.05 25.03
CA LYS A 214 13.14 12.07 25.71
C LYS A 214 12.14 13.07 25.11
N ALA A 215 12.63 14.17 24.54
CA ALA A 215 11.81 15.17 23.87
C ALA A 215 11.20 14.67 22.54
N ILE A 216 11.74 13.58 21.99
CA ILE A 216 11.33 12.98 20.72
C ILE A 216 10.32 11.85 20.97
N PRO A 217 9.08 11.94 20.48
CA PRO A 217 8.07 10.91 20.72
C PRO A 217 8.27 9.71 19.78
N TYR A 218 9.23 8.83 20.06
CA TYR A 218 9.49 7.60 19.30
C TYR A 218 9.44 6.35 20.21
N SER A 219 9.12 5.18 19.64
CA SER A 219 9.11 3.89 20.36
C SER A 219 10.16 2.91 19.83
N LYS A 220 10.45 2.93 18.52
CA LYS A 220 11.42 2.04 17.87
C LYS A 220 12.51 2.79 17.12
N THR A 221 13.64 2.12 16.91
CA THR A 221 14.83 2.72 16.31
C THR A 221 15.64 1.69 15.51
N GLY A 222 16.28 2.10 14.42
CA GLY A 222 17.06 1.21 13.56
C GLY A 222 17.32 1.83 12.21
N GLY A 223 17.51 1.04 11.15
CA GLY A 223 17.89 1.54 9.83
C GLY A 223 19.20 2.32 9.90
N TYR A 224 20.31 1.59 10.13
CA TYR A 224 21.61 2.17 10.41
C TYR A 224 22.23 2.86 9.20
N PHE A 225 23.05 3.87 9.46
CA PHE A 225 23.85 4.58 8.46
C PHE A 225 25.18 5.04 9.06
N LEU A 226 26.19 5.18 8.20
CA LEU A 226 27.48 5.75 8.58
C LEU A 226 27.59 7.18 8.07
N CYS A 227 28.11 8.06 8.92
CA CYS A 227 28.21 9.49 8.66
C CYS A 227 29.65 9.95 8.57
N ASN A 228 29.94 10.84 7.61
CA ASN A 228 31.20 11.57 7.55
C ASN A 228 31.03 12.94 6.88
N PRO A 229 31.88 13.93 7.21
CA PRO A 229 32.05 15.11 6.36
C PRO A 229 32.50 14.68 4.96
N SER A 230 31.83 15.19 3.93
CA SER A 230 32.14 14.86 2.54
C SER A 230 31.75 15.99 1.60
N GLN A 231 32.01 15.81 0.31
CA GLN A 231 31.42 16.62 -0.75
C GLN A 231 30.11 15.98 -1.23
N SER A 232 29.16 16.81 -1.63
CA SER A 232 27.88 16.37 -2.18
C SER A 232 28.10 15.53 -3.43
N VAL A 233 27.42 14.39 -3.51
CA VAL A 233 27.46 13.50 -4.68
C VAL A 233 26.48 13.93 -5.77
N VAL A 234 25.61 14.90 -5.48
CA VAL A 234 24.67 15.49 -6.43
C VAL A 234 25.40 16.46 -7.35
N PRO A 235 25.43 16.25 -8.68
CA PRO A 235 26.17 17.10 -9.61
C PRO A 235 25.81 18.59 -9.51
N GLU A 236 24.53 18.90 -9.31
CA GLU A 236 23.99 20.28 -9.20
C GLU A 236 24.48 21.03 -7.95
N MET A 237 25.14 20.33 -7.02
CA MET A 237 25.72 20.89 -5.82
C MET A 237 27.20 21.29 -5.97
N ASN A 238 27.82 21.08 -7.14
CA ASN A 238 29.20 21.49 -7.47
C ASN A 238 30.27 21.07 -6.43
N GLY A 239 30.11 19.91 -5.79
CA GLY A 239 31.04 19.45 -4.76
C GLY A 239 30.90 20.17 -3.42
N LYS A 240 29.72 20.74 -3.14
CA LYS A 240 29.39 21.40 -1.87
C LYS A 240 29.75 20.52 -0.68
N ALA A 241 30.41 21.09 0.33
CA ALA A 241 30.63 20.40 1.59
C ALA A 241 29.29 20.10 2.28
N VAL A 242 29.12 18.86 2.75
CA VAL A 242 27.93 18.35 3.44
C VAL A 242 28.34 17.38 4.54
N TYR A 243 27.44 17.11 5.47
CA TYR A 243 27.54 15.92 6.31
C TYR A 243 26.72 14.80 5.67
N GLN A 244 27.41 13.77 5.20
CA GLN A 244 26.83 12.71 4.38
C GLN A 244 26.51 11.50 5.24
N LEU A 245 25.32 10.91 5.05
CA LEU A 245 24.84 9.71 5.71
C LEU A 245 24.69 8.63 4.65
N ASN A 246 25.52 7.60 4.70
CA ASN A 246 25.51 6.52 3.72
C ASN A 246 24.90 5.25 4.35
N TYR A 247 23.76 4.85 3.81
CA TYR A 247 23.01 3.65 4.24
C TYR A 247 23.46 2.40 3.51
N ARG A 248 24.19 2.54 2.41
CA ARG A 248 24.30 1.50 1.38
C ARG A 248 25.31 0.40 1.70
N TRP A 249 26.00 0.50 2.84
CA TRP A 249 26.99 -0.49 3.23
C TRP A 249 26.30 -1.84 3.56
N PRO A 250 26.70 -2.96 2.92
CA PRO A 250 25.99 -4.24 3.07
C PRO A 250 25.90 -4.73 4.51
N GLU A 251 26.96 -4.54 5.30
CA GLU A 251 27.03 -4.98 6.70
C GLU A 251 26.18 -4.12 7.65
N LEU A 252 25.63 -2.98 7.18
CA LEU A 252 24.55 -2.26 7.87
C LEU A 252 23.17 -2.92 7.65
N LYS A 253 23.10 -3.93 6.77
CA LYS A 253 21.89 -4.65 6.35
C LYS A 253 20.77 -3.72 5.87
N PRO A 254 21.04 -2.78 4.93
CA PRO A 254 20.01 -1.89 4.41
C PRO A 254 18.99 -2.68 3.58
N SER A 255 17.71 -2.40 3.76
CA SER A 255 16.67 -2.87 2.84
C SER A 255 16.43 -1.84 1.73
N TYR A 256 15.88 -2.27 0.60
CA TYR A 256 15.33 -1.31 -0.36
C TYR A 256 14.29 -0.39 0.31
N PRO A 257 14.26 0.93 0.02
CA PRO A 257 15.11 1.67 -0.91
C PRO A 257 16.42 2.23 -0.30
N MET A 258 16.72 1.99 0.99
CA MET A 258 17.92 2.49 1.68
C MET A 258 19.24 1.99 1.06
N THR A 259 19.21 0.85 0.37
CA THR A 259 20.33 0.33 -0.44
C THR A 259 20.81 1.31 -1.53
N ARG A 260 20.01 2.32 -1.88
CA ARG A 260 20.33 3.37 -2.85
C ARG A 260 20.49 4.74 -2.21
N LEU A 261 20.24 4.87 -0.90
CA LEU A 261 20.08 6.14 -0.22
C LEU A 261 21.41 6.68 0.31
N ILE A 262 21.67 7.93 0.01
CA ILE A 262 22.57 8.81 0.73
C ILE A 262 21.74 10.01 1.17
N ASP A 263 21.76 10.34 2.46
CA ASP A 263 21.27 11.65 2.88
C ASP A 263 22.45 12.64 2.97
N GLU A 264 22.21 13.90 2.65
CA GLU A 264 23.20 14.96 2.82
C GLU A 264 22.59 16.10 3.60
N ILE A 265 23.32 16.61 4.60
CA ILE A 265 22.80 17.58 5.56
C ILE A 265 23.69 18.81 5.66
N VAL A 266 23.02 19.96 5.82
CA VAL A 266 23.63 21.25 6.17
C VAL A 266 22.84 21.95 7.25
N ARG A 267 23.50 22.80 8.03
CA ARG A 267 22.85 23.71 8.97
C ARG A 267 22.39 24.97 8.25
N ILE A 268 21.15 25.39 8.52
CA ILE A 268 20.56 26.60 7.96
C ILE A 268 20.23 27.65 9.03
N ASP A 269 20.03 27.23 10.29
CA ASP A 269 19.85 28.14 11.41
C ASP A 269 20.28 27.50 12.74
N ASP A 270 20.16 28.22 13.85
CA ASP A 270 20.41 27.67 15.18
C ASP A 270 19.49 26.50 15.50
N GLY A 271 20.11 25.32 15.67
CA GLY A 271 19.38 24.07 15.91
C GLY A 271 18.55 23.58 14.73
N ILE A 272 18.68 24.16 13.53
CA ILE A 272 17.90 23.77 12.33
C ILE A 272 18.83 23.33 11.20
N TYR A 273 18.61 22.10 10.75
CA TYR A 273 19.36 21.45 9.69
C TYR A 273 18.42 21.04 8.56
N LEU A 274 18.84 21.32 7.33
CA LEU A 274 18.16 20.92 6.11
C LEU A 274 18.92 19.78 5.48
N GLY A 275 18.21 18.67 5.28
CA GLY A 275 18.70 17.49 4.58
C GLY A 275 18.09 17.36 3.20
N GLN A 276 18.84 16.76 2.28
CA GLN A 276 18.33 16.25 1.02
C GLN A 276 18.44 14.73 0.95
N LEU A 277 17.43 14.09 0.34
CA LEU A 277 17.35 12.66 0.10
C LEU A 277 17.95 12.35 -1.27
N VAL A 278 19.14 11.76 -1.31
CA VAL A 278 19.87 11.50 -2.57
C VAL A 278 19.83 10.01 -2.90
N PHE A 279 19.33 9.68 -4.07
CA PHE A 279 19.30 8.29 -4.54
C PHE A 279 20.30 8.05 -5.67
N ALA A 280 20.99 6.92 -5.59
CA ALA A 280 21.80 6.40 -6.69
C ALA A 280 20.89 6.02 -7.87
N THR A 281 21.18 6.42 -9.11
CA THR A 281 20.31 6.24 -10.29
C THR A 281 20.66 5.01 -11.14
N ARG A 282 21.84 4.38 -10.97
CA ARG A 282 22.34 3.28 -11.82
C ARG A 282 22.63 1.94 -11.12
N HIS A 283 22.46 1.83 -9.80
CA HIS A 283 22.77 0.60 -9.05
C HIS A 283 21.52 -0.01 -8.40
N TYR A 284 21.41 -1.34 -8.46
CA TYR A 284 20.24 -2.08 -8.01
C TYR A 284 20.62 -3.19 -7.02
N SER A 285 20.35 -2.93 -5.74
CA SER A 285 20.39 -3.91 -4.65
C SER A 285 19.07 -3.85 -3.90
N LEU A 286 18.42 -4.99 -3.70
CA LEU A 286 17.23 -5.12 -2.86
C LEU A 286 17.58 -5.31 -1.38
N GLY A 287 18.87 -5.46 -1.07
CA GLY A 287 19.39 -5.67 0.28
C GLY A 287 19.75 -7.12 0.54
N SER A 288 20.06 -7.40 1.80
CA SER A 288 20.48 -8.72 2.27
C SER A 288 19.40 -9.32 3.16
N ILE A 289 18.99 -10.55 2.86
CA ILE A 289 18.02 -11.28 3.67
C ILE A 289 18.80 -12.31 4.48
N THR A 290 18.71 -12.21 5.81
CA THR A 290 19.21 -13.26 6.70
C THR A 290 18.22 -14.41 6.67
N LEU A 291 18.64 -15.53 6.10
CA LEU A 291 17.86 -16.76 6.04
C LEU A 291 17.78 -17.39 7.44
N PRO A 292 16.82 -18.29 7.69
CA PRO A 292 16.63 -18.94 8.99
C PRO A 292 17.81 -19.78 9.50
N ASN A 293 18.83 -20.01 8.67
CA ASN A 293 20.07 -20.71 8.98
C ASN A 293 21.25 -19.76 9.25
N ASP A 294 20.98 -18.48 9.48
CA ASP A 294 21.95 -17.39 9.61
C ASP A 294 22.80 -17.11 8.34
N GLU A 295 22.49 -17.75 7.19
CA GLU A 295 23.11 -17.37 5.91
C GLU A 295 22.51 -16.07 5.38
N VAL A 296 23.36 -15.16 4.91
CA VAL A 296 22.95 -13.88 4.36
C VAL A 296 22.91 -13.96 2.85
N MET A 297 21.71 -13.96 2.26
CA MET A 297 21.52 -13.90 0.81
C MET A 297 21.38 -12.44 0.36
N SER A 298 22.28 -11.97 -0.51
CA SER A 298 22.15 -10.65 -1.12
C SER A 298 21.41 -10.71 -2.45
N ILE A 299 20.44 -9.81 -2.64
CA ILE A 299 19.63 -9.74 -3.86
C ILE A 299 20.03 -8.49 -4.65
N GLY A 300 20.72 -8.67 -5.77
CA GLY A 300 21.22 -7.59 -6.64
C GLY A 300 22.73 -7.39 -6.54
N GLU A 301 23.25 -6.29 -7.09
CA GLU A 301 24.68 -5.96 -7.00
C GLU A 301 25.00 -5.40 -5.61
N ASN A 302 26.07 -5.86 -4.97
CA ASN A 302 26.49 -5.37 -3.65
C ASN A 302 27.30 -4.09 -3.80
N TYR A 303 26.97 -3.06 -3.02
CA TYR A 303 27.85 -1.89 -2.89
C TYR A 303 29.04 -2.25 -1.98
N PRO A 304 30.31 -1.94 -2.28
CA PRO A 304 30.84 -1.36 -3.52
C PRO A 304 31.35 -2.42 -4.52
N GLU A 305 31.04 -3.70 -4.32
CA GLU A 305 31.65 -4.83 -5.05
C GLU A 305 31.32 -4.84 -6.55
N ARG A 306 32.24 -4.24 -7.32
CA ARG A 306 32.31 -4.35 -8.78
C ARG A 306 32.66 -5.80 -9.17
N GLY A 307 32.03 -6.31 -10.22
CA GLY A 307 32.21 -7.70 -10.71
C GLY A 307 33.66 -8.09 -10.99
N PHE A 308 33.91 -9.40 -11.12
CA PHE A 308 35.24 -10.02 -11.31
C PHE A 308 36.17 -9.28 -12.30
N TRP A 309 35.60 -8.75 -13.39
CA TRP A 309 36.33 -7.99 -14.42
C TRP A 309 36.88 -6.63 -13.96
N GLU A 310 36.22 -5.95 -13.03
CA GLU A 310 36.69 -4.68 -12.45
C GLU A 310 37.75 -4.89 -11.36
N LYS A 311 37.63 -5.98 -10.57
CA LYS A 311 38.72 -6.45 -9.69
C LYS A 311 40.00 -6.72 -10.49
N LEU A 312 39.88 -7.28 -11.70
CA LEU A 312 41.00 -7.53 -12.61
C LEU A 312 41.60 -6.24 -13.19
N LYS A 313 40.78 -5.25 -13.58
CA LYS A 313 41.26 -3.93 -14.06
C LYS A 313 42.04 -3.14 -13.00
N ARG A 314 41.60 -3.21 -11.74
CA ARG A 314 42.28 -2.60 -10.58
C ARG A 314 43.66 -3.21 -10.31
N LEU A 315 43.77 -4.54 -10.49
CA LEU A 315 45.04 -5.28 -10.39
C LEU A 315 46.06 -4.88 -11.48
N VAL A 316 45.59 -4.35 -12.62
CA VAL A 316 46.43 -3.93 -13.76
C VAL A 316 46.64 -2.39 -13.80
N GLY A 317 46.17 -1.66 -12.79
CA GLY A 317 46.39 -0.20 -12.67
C GLY A 317 45.63 0.65 -13.69
N MET A 318 44.64 0.10 -14.38
CA MET A 318 43.82 0.80 -15.38
C MET A 318 42.38 0.94 -14.88
N GLY A 319 42.11 1.96 -14.07
CA GLY A 319 40.73 2.30 -13.69
C GLY A 319 40.61 3.00 -12.34
N GLN A 320 41.00 4.27 -12.26
CA GLN A 320 40.46 5.20 -11.26
C GLN A 320 39.29 5.94 -11.93
N GLU A 321 38.16 5.27 -12.15
CA GLU A 321 36.91 5.99 -12.37
C GLU A 321 36.23 6.20 -11.02
N ASP A 322 36.00 7.47 -10.68
CA ASP A 322 35.32 7.94 -9.46
C ASP A 322 33.92 7.31 -9.35
N ASP A 323 33.56 6.84 -8.16
CA ASP A 323 32.24 6.28 -7.83
C ASP A 323 31.07 7.22 -8.22
N ALA A 324 31.32 8.53 -8.31
CA ALA A 324 30.35 9.53 -8.77
C ALA A 324 29.85 9.27 -10.21
N GLN A 325 30.72 8.78 -11.11
CA GLN A 325 30.37 8.53 -12.51
C GLN A 325 29.62 7.21 -12.73
N TYR A 326 29.87 6.22 -11.86
CA TYR A 326 29.25 4.90 -11.96
C TYR A 326 27.81 4.88 -11.45
N TYR A 327 27.57 5.39 -10.24
CA TYR A 327 26.27 5.27 -9.58
C TYR A 327 25.22 6.25 -10.12
N GLY A 328 25.62 7.47 -10.54
CA GLY A 328 24.72 8.58 -10.84
C GLY A 328 23.86 8.96 -9.62
N TYR A 329 23.63 10.25 -9.36
CA TYR A 329 22.89 10.66 -8.15
C TYR A 329 21.90 11.76 -8.48
N GLN A 330 20.74 11.73 -7.83
CA GLN A 330 19.72 12.78 -7.96
C GLN A 330 19.08 13.07 -6.60
N ASN A 331 18.68 14.33 -6.39
CA ASN A 331 17.91 14.74 -5.22
C ASN A 331 16.42 14.39 -5.42
N ASN A 332 15.89 13.56 -4.53
CA ASN A 332 14.51 13.08 -4.50
C ASN A 332 13.65 13.75 -3.43
N GLY A 333 14.15 14.72 -2.68
CA GLY A 333 13.36 15.39 -1.65
C GLY A 333 14.18 16.10 -0.60
N PHE A 334 13.49 16.76 0.31
CA PHE A 334 14.07 17.47 1.45
C PHE A 334 13.43 17.02 2.76
N PHE A 335 14.24 16.99 3.82
CA PHE A 335 13.80 16.75 5.19
C PHE A 335 14.45 17.74 6.13
N LEU A 336 13.84 17.92 7.31
CA LEU A 336 14.40 18.76 8.37
C LEU A 336 14.87 17.90 9.52
N MET A 337 15.90 18.40 10.18
CA MET A 337 16.35 17.91 11.47
C MET A 337 16.53 19.09 12.42
N VAL A 338 16.08 18.92 13.65
CA VAL A 338 16.03 19.97 14.65
C VAL A 338 16.61 19.46 15.97
N ASP A 339 17.46 20.27 16.60
CA ASP A 339 18.02 19.94 17.92
C ASP A 339 16.87 19.88 18.95
N PRO A 340 16.78 18.81 19.77
CA PRO A 340 15.77 18.66 20.82
C PRO A 340 15.66 19.84 21.79
N ASP A 341 16.71 20.65 21.95
CA ASP A 341 16.66 21.88 22.76
C ASP A 341 15.62 22.88 22.23
N TYR A 342 15.23 22.77 20.95
CA TYR A 342 14.20 23.59 20.30
C TYR A 342 12.84 22.88 20.15
N ALA A 343 12.64 21.70 20.77
CA ALA A 343 11.44 20.89 20.62
C ALA A 343 10.13 21.67 20.85
N LYS A 344 10.07 22.56 21.86
CA LYS A 344 8.88 23.35 22.17
C LYS A 344 8.51 24.32 21.04
N ALA A 345 9.50 24.97 20.45
CA ALA A 345 9.29 25.88 19.31
C ALA A 345 8.91 25.09 18.05
N PHE A 346 9.55 23.93 17.83
CA PHE A 346 9.26 23.05 16.71
C PHE A 346 7.82 22.49 16.74
N TYR A 347 7.31 22.12 17.91
CA TYR A 347 5.95 21.59 18.12
C TYR A 347 4.89 22.68 18.35
N ALA A 348 5.21 23.95 18.13
CA ALA A 348 4.26 25.06 18.28
C ALA A 348 3.12 24.99 17.24
N ASP A 349 1.98 25.62 17.54
CA ASP A 349 0.75 25.53 16.72
C ASP A 349 0.93 26.06 15.29
N ASN A 350 1.79 27.07 15.11
CA ASN A 350 2.14 27.65 13.82
C ASN A 350 3.23 26.89 13.04
N ALA A 351 3.96 25.98 13.72
CA ALA A 351 5.04 25.16 13.17
C ALA A 351 4.54 23.73 12.89
N PHE A 352 5.14 22.70 13.51
CA PHE A 352 4.86 21.27 13.28
C PHE A 352 4.08 20.64 14.43
N SER A 353 2.92 21.22 14.75
CA SER A 353 2.06 20.77 15.87
C SER A 353 1.56 19.33 15.74
N GLN A 354 1.47 18.78 14.52
CA GLN A 354 1.11 17.38 14.26
C GLN A 354 2.12 16.39 14.85
N LEU A 355 3.37 16.81 15.10
CA LEU A 355 4.43 15.97 15.65
C LEU A 355 4.53 16.02 17.18
N ARG A 356 3.70 16.83 17.85
CA ARG A 356 3.72 17.01 19.30
C ARG A 356 3.58 15.67 20.04
N PRO A 357 4.30 15.46 21.16
CA PRO A 357 4.07 14.32 22.04
C PRO A 357 2.62 14.24 22.52
N ARG A 358 2.13 13.02 22.69
CA ARG A 358 0.77 12.67 23.10
C ARG A 358 0.79 12.12 24.53
N LYS A 359 -0.36 12.16 25.19
CA LYS A 359 -0.52 11.57 26.53
C LYS A 359 -0.08 10.10 26.52
N GLY A 360 0.84 9.74 27.42
CA GLY A 360 1.45 8.40 27.50
C GLY A 360 2.83 8.29 26.86
N GLU A 361 3.25 9.26 26.04
CA GLU A 361 4.63 9.31 25.52
C GLU A 361 5.55 10.09 26.46
N ILE A 362 6.83 9.68 26.52
CA ILE A 362 7.84 10.26 27.42
C ILE A 362 7.90 11.79 27.27
N GLY A 363 7.91 12.31 26.03
CA GLY A 363 8.01 13.74 25.75
C GLY A 363 6.80 14.57 26.20
N PHE A 364 5.66 13.95 26.51
CA PHE A 364 4.45 14.68 26.92
C PHE A 364 4.63 15.38 28.26
N HIS A 365 5.14 14.64 29.25
CA HIS A 365 5.45 15.16 30.58
C HIS A 365 6.71 16.04 30.56
N GLU A 366 7.75 15.59 29.87
CA GLU A 366 9.05 16.29 29.84
C GLU A 366 8.97 17.69 29.20
N LEU A 367 8.05 17.89 28.26
CA LEU A 367 7.81 19.19 27.65
C LEU A 367 6.72 20.02 28.37
N GLY A 368 6.08 19.47 29.40
CA GLY A 368 5.10 20.16 30.26
C GLY A 368 3.69 20.27 29.68
N TYR A 369 3.28 19.35 28.79
CA TYR A 369 1.93 19.33 28.21
C TYR A 369 0.85 18.80 29.17
N ASP A 370 1.25 18.30 30.34
CA ASP A 370 0.39 17.85 31.44
C ASP A 370 0.03 18.96 32.43
N GLN A 371 0.62 20.15 32.30
CA GLN A 371 0.29 21.30 33.13
C GLN A 371 -1.08 21.88 32.72
N PRO A 372 -1.96 22.23 33.67
CA PRO A 372 -3.29 22.73 33.36
C PRO A 372 -3.19 24.08 32.64
N VAL A 373 -3.49 24.07 31.34
CA VAL A 373 -3.70 25.28 30.56
C VAL A 373 -4.96 25.96 31.09
N THR A 374 -4.84 27.23 31.50
CA THR A 374 -5.98 28.06 31.90
C THR A 374 -7.04 28.06 30.81
N ALA A 375 -8.25 27.68 31.19
CA ALA A 375 -9.40 27.51 30.31
C ALA A 375 -9.80 28.81 29.61
N ALA A 376 -9.23 29.04 28.44
CA ALA A 376 -9.83 29.82 27.35
C ALA A 376 -9.38 29.13 26.06
N ASP A 377 -10.32 28.86 25.17
CA ASP A 377 -10.11 28.34 23.81
C ASP A 377 -9.97 26.83 23.58
N PHE A 378 -10.86 26.03 24.20
CA PHE A 378 -11.34 24.80 23.56
C PHE A 378 -12.87 24.74 23.58
N ARG A 379 -13.50 25.39 22.59
CA ARG A 379 -14.81 24.92 22.12
C ARG A 379 -14.57 23.65 21.32
N LYS A 380 -14.74 22.49 21.96
CA LYS A 380 -15.02 21.25 21.25
C LYS A 380 -16.32 21.44 20.43
N PRO A 381 -16.38 21.08 19.15
CA PRO A 381 -17.63 20.59 18.62
C PRO A 381 -17.86 19.24 19.29
N ALA A 382 -18.83 19.18 20.20
CA ALA A 382 -19.52 17.94 20.42
C ALA A 382 -20.18 17.60 19.08
N VAL A 383 -19.60 16.66 18.33
CA VAL A 383 -20.32 16.02 17.24
C VAL A 383 -21.37 15.16 17.95
N ALA A 384 -22.54 15.76 18.13
CA ALA A 384 -23.74 15.04 18.50
C ALA A 384 -23.94 13.97 17.42
N ALA A 385 -23.91 12.71 17.84
CA ALA A 385 -24.44 11.61 17.04
C ALA A 385 -25.96 11.76 16.98
N GLU A 386 -26.45 12.68 16.16
CA GLU A 386 -27.81 12.60 15.62
C GLU A 386 -27.76 11.69 14.38
N HIS A 387 -27.63 10.38 14.61
CA HIS A 387 -27.72 9.39 13.55
C HIS A 387 -29.07 8.65 13.60
N ASN A 388 -29.83 8.90 12.54
CA ASN A 388 -30.81 8.06 11.86
C ASN A 388 -32.01 7.43 12.60
N LYS A 389 -33.19 7.85 12.13
CA LYS A 389 -34.56 7.59 12.57
C LYS A 389 -35.07 6.14 12.42
N GLN A 390 -34.21 5.14 12.20
CA GLN A 390 -34.69 3.77 11.91
C GLN A 390 -34.65 2.82 13.11
N TRP A 391 -33.72 3.00 14.06
CA TRP A 391 -33.60 2.15 15.27
C TRP A 391 -33.26 2.97 16.53
N PRO A 392 -34.10 3.95 16.93
CA PRO A 392 -33.78 4.86 18.05
C PRO A 392 -33.72 4.17 19.42
N GLU A 393 -34.14 2.91 19.51
CA GLU A 393 -34.25 2.15 20.76
C GLU A 393 -32.99 1.35 21.11
N ILE A 394 -32.00 1.28 20.22
CA ILE A 394 -30.77 0.50 20.44
C ILE A 394 -29.65 1.43 20.91
N SER A 395 -29.22 1.28 22.16
CA SER A 395 -28.10 2.02 22.74
C SER A 395 -26.77 1.29 22.64
N ASP A 396 -26.75 0.00 22.96
CA ASP A 396 -25.57 -0.87 22.89
C ASP A 396 -25.78 -1.94 21.82
N TRP A 397 -25.22 -1.70 20.64
CA TRP A 397 -25.30 -2.61 19.50
C TRP A 397 -24.60 -3.96 19.72
N ALA A 398 -23.83 -4.15 20.80
CA ALA A 398 -23.24 -5.45 21.12
C ALA A 398 -24.25 -6.42 21.75
N VAL A 399 -25.22 -5.92 22.53
CA VAL A 399 -26.13 -6.75 23.35
C VAL A 399 -27.61 -6.39 23.27
N ASP A 400 -27.97 -5.12 23.07
CA ASP A 400 -29.36 -4.65 23.16
C ASP A 400 -30.22 -5.15 21.99
N TRP A 401 -29.59 -5.55 20.87
CA TRP A 401 -30.28 -6.19 19.74
C TRP A 401 -31.08 -7.43 20.16
N LYS A 402 -30.71 -8.11 21.27
CA LYS A 402 -31.43 -9.27 21.81
C LYS A 402 -32.83 -8.91 22.30
N GLN A 403 -33.04 -7.66 22.71
CA GLN A 403 -34.32 -7.18 23.21
C GLN A 403 -35.25 -6.71 22.09
N ASN A 404 -34.70 -6.47 20.88
CA ASN A 404 -35.46 -6.14 19.70
C ASN A 404 -35.79 -7.42 18.91
N PRO A 405 -37.06 -7.85 18.81
CA PRO A 405 -37.40 -9.13 18.18
C PRO A 405 -36.98 -9.23 16.70
N GLY A 406 -37.00 -8.11 15.97
CA GLY A 406 -36.61 -8.07 14.56
C GLY A 406 -35.10 -8.27 14.38
N LEU A 407 -34.30 -7.53 15.15
CA LEU A 407 -32.83 -7.67 15.13
C LEU A 407 -32.38 -9.02 15.71
N ALA A 408 -33.01 -9.50 16.79
CA ALA A 408 -32.73 -10.82 17.35
C ALA A 408 -32.94 -11.92 16.31
N ARG A 409 -34.06 -11.90 15.58
CA ARG A 409 -34.32 -12.86 14.49
C ARG A 409 -33.29 -12.71 13.37
N LYS A 410 -33.05 -11.49 12.87
CA LYS A 410 -32.07 -11.21 11.81
C LYS A 410 -30.66 -11.70 12.18
N PHE A 411 -30.24 -11.47 13.41
CA PHE A 411 -28.87 -11.75 13.84
C PHE A 411 -28.60 -13.21 14.22
N THR A 412 -29.64 -14.04 14.35
CA THR A 412 -29.50 -15.43 14.82
C THR A 412 -30.04 -16.47 13.84
N THR A 413 -30.75 -16.06 12.79
CA THR A 413 -31.35 -16.96 11.79
C THR A 413 -30.43 -17.10 10.58
N PHE A 414 -29.98 -18.32 10.30
CA PHE A 414 -29.23 -18.60 9.08
C PHE A 414 -30.14 -18.63 7.83
N ILE A 415 -29.55 -18.31 6.68
CA ILE A 415 -30.09 -18.58 5.35
C ILE A 415 -29.20 -19.65 4.72
N LEU A 416 -29.67 -20.90 4.70
CA LEU A 416 -28.90 -22.05 4.22
C LEU A 416 -29.67 -22.85 3.17
N GLU A 417 -28.91 -23.48 2.28
CA GLU A 417 -29.34 -24.53 1.37
C GLU A 417 -28.64 -25.87 1.70
N ALA A 418 -29.09 -26.95 1.04
CA ALA A 418 -28.47 -28.26 1.19
C ALA A 418 -27.03 -28.26 0.64
N SER A 419 -26.07 -28.73 1.44
CA SER A 419 -24.67 -28.80 1.04
C SER A 419 -24.46 -29.71 -0.19
N PRO A 420 -23.60 -29.32 -1.14
CA PRO A 420 -23.06 -30.21 -2.17
C PRO A 420 -22.38 -31.48 -1.64
N LEU A 421 -21.85 -31.45 -0.40
CA LEU A 421 -21.19 -32.59 0.25
C LEU A 421 -22.13 -33.42 1.15
N GLY A 422 -23.42 -33.09 1.18
CA GLY A 422 -24.41 -33.78 2.01
C GLY A 422 -24.14 -33.62 3.50
N GLU A 423 -24.29 -34.72 4.26
CA GLU A 423 -24.26 -34.75 5.73
C GLU A 423 -22.94 -34.25 6.36
N GLN A 424 -21.87 -34.11 5.57
CA GLN A 424 -20.57 -33.63 6.04
C GLN A 424 -20.64 -32.20 6.62
N ASP A 425 -21.60 -31.38 6.16
CA ASP A 425 -21.75 -29.98 6.58
C ASP A 425 -22.96 -29.76 7.51
N ASP A 426 -23.59 -30.81 8.02
CA ASP A 426 -24.80 -30.68 8.84
C ASP A 426 -24.52 -29.97 10.18
N PHE A 427 -23.27 -30.03 10.66
CA PHE A 427 -22.82 -29.36 11.89
C PHE A 427 -22.88 -27.82 11.86
N VAL A 428 -23.09 -27.20 10.69
CA VAL A 428 -23.07 -25.73 10.54
C VAL A 428 -24.10 -25.05 11.43
N GLU A 429 -25.31 -25.61 11.56
CA GLU A 429 -26.37 -25.03 12.38
C GLU A 429 -26.04 -25.06 13.88
N ASP A 430 -25.35 -26.12 14.33
CA ASP A 430 -24.92 -26.30 15.71
C ASP A 430 -23.65 -25.49 16.06
N THR A 431 -23.04 -24.82 15.07
CA THR A 431 -21.81 -24.05 15.28
C THR A 431 -22.05 -22.75 16.06
N ARG A 432 -23.27 -22.20 16.01
CA ARG A 432 -23.66 -20.97 16.74
C ARG A 432 -24.04 -21.31 18.17
N MET A 433 -23.48 -20.61 19.15
CA MET A 433 -23.81 -20.82 20.56
C MET A 433 -25.11 -20.09 20.97
N ASP A 434 -25.73 -20.55 22.06
CA ASP A 434 -26.90 -19.87 22.62
C ASP A 434 -26.58 -18.44 23.07
N GLY A 435 -27.43 -17.49 22.67
CA GLY A 435 -27.24 -16.07 22.96
C GLY A 435 -26.14 -15.38 22.14
N GLU A 436 -25.54 -16.07 21.16
CA GLU A 436 -24.55 -15.54 20.22
C GLU A 436 -25.23 -15.14 18.88
N SER A 437 -24.84 -14.00 18.30
CA SER A 437 -25.20 -13.66 16.91
C SER A 437 -24.35 -14.46 15.90
N ILE A 438 -24.80 -14.57 14.66
CA ILE A 438 -24.00 -15.20 13.59
C ILE A 438 -22.66 -14.46 13.39
N LEU A 439 -22.64 -13.13 13.54
CA LEU A 439 -21.40 -12.36 13.41
C LEU A 439 -20.42 -12.61 14.57
N GLN A 440 -20.93 -12.77 15.80
CA GLN A 440 -20.11 -13.18 16.96
C GLN A 440 -19.56 -14.60 16.79
N MET A 441 -20.37 -15.53 16.25
CA MET A 441 -19.92 -16.87 15.88
C MET A 441 -18.76 -16.82 14.88
N LEU A 442 -18.88 -16.00 13.83
CA LEU A 442 -17.81 -15.81 12.85
C LEU A 442 -16.54 -15.21 13.48
N GLN A 443 -16.69 -14.24 14.39
CA GLN A 443 -15.57 -13.68 15.15
C GLN A 443 -14.81 -14.76 15.93
N ARG A 444 -15.56 -15.63 16.63
CA ARG A 444 -15.00 -16.74 17.40
C ARG A 444 -14.29 -17.76 16.50
N ILE A 445 -14.92 -18.17 15.39
CA ILE A 445 -14.30 -19.06 14.41
C ILE A 445 -13.01 -18.43 13.85
N SER A 446 -13.04 -17.14 13.51
CA SER A 446 -11.85 -16.44 13.01
C SER A 446 -10.71 -16.41 14.03
N HIS A 447 -11.04 -16.22 15.32
CA HIS A 447 -10.06 -16.30 16.39
C HIS A 447 -9.49 -17.73 16.54
N GLU A 448 -10.34 -18.76 16.51
CA GLU A 448 -9.92 -20.16 16.54
C GLU A 448 -8.97 -20.50 15.37
N ILE A 449 -9.29 -20.05 14.15
CA ILE A 449 -8.43 -20.23 12.97
C ILE A 449 -7.09 -19.52 13.19
N SER A 450 -7.11 -18.26 13.61
CA SER A 450 -5.89 -17.45 13.79
C SER A 450 -4.94 -18.03 14.84
N VAL A 451 -5.48 -18.68 15.88
CA VAL A 451 -4.69 -19.40 16.89
C VAL A 451 -4.07 -20.68 16.31
N GLN A 452 -4.76 -21.37 15.40
CA GLN A 452 -4.31 -22.64 14.82
C GLN A 452 -3.38 -22.48 13.60
N SER A 453 -3.56 -21.41 12.81
CA SER A 453 -2.82 -21.18 11.56
C SER A 453 -1.40 -20.67 11.76
N ASN A 454 -1.02 -20.26 12.98
CA ASN A 454 0.35 -19.91 13.31
C ASN A 454 1.09 -21.15 13.86
N PRO A 455 2.08 -21.76 13.14
CA PRO A 455 2.78 -21.29 11.94
C PRO A 455 2.48 -22.07 10.64
N GLN A 456 1.46 -22.96 10.60
CA GLN A 456 1.31 -23.96 9.52
C GLN A 456 0.31 -23.59 8.40
N ASP A 457 -0.49 -22.51 8.55
CA ASP A 457 -1.50 -22.00 7.60
C ASP A 457 -2.03 -23.04 6.59
N GLN A 458 -2.89 -23.96 7.06
CA GLN A 458 -3.47 -25.05 6.27
C GLN A 458 -4.97 -24.85 6.08
N LEU A 459 -5.48 -25.16 4.87
CA LEU A 459 -6.91 -25.03 4.55
C LEU A 459 -7.84 -25.81 5.48
N LYS A 460 -7.37 -26.91 6.08
CA LYS A 460 -8.15 -27.71 7.05
C LYS A 460 -8.67 -26.88 8.23
N HIS A 461 -7.96 -25.82 8.63
CA HIS A 461 -8.39 -24.95 9.74
C HIS A 461 -9.60 -24.10 9.35
N PHE A 462 -9.78 -23.82 8.07
CA PHE A 462 -10.87 -23.02 7.53
C PHE A 462 -12.15 -23.83 7.26
N GLU A 463 -12.19 -25.11 7.65
CA GLU A 463 -13.27 -26.01 7.26
C GLU A 463 -14.65 -25.57 7.77
N LYS A 464 -14.72 -24.95 8.95
CA LYS A 464 -15.98 -24.36 9.45
C LYS A 464 -16.51 -23.26 8.51
N LEU A 465 -15.62 -22.46 7.93
CA LEU A 465 -15.97 -21.42 6.96
C LEU A 465 -16.31 -22.03 5.59
N ASN A 466 -15.62 -23.11 5.19
CA ASN A 466 -15.96 -23.86 3.97
C ASN A 466 -17.36 -24.46 4.02
N ALA A 467 -17.68 -25.16 5.11
CA ALA A 467 -18.98 -25.78 5.31
C ALA A 467 -20.09 -24.73 5.31
N LEU A 468 -19.88 -23.61 6.00
CA LEU A 468 -20.82 -22.49 6.00
C LEU A 468 -20.98 -21.87 4.61
N PHE A 469 -19.88 -21.69 3.86
CA PHE A 469 -19.93 -21.18 2.48
C PHE A 469 -20.69 -22.13 1.53
N ARG A 470 -20.40 -23.43 1.60
CA ARG A 470 -21.11 -24.47 0.82
C ARG A 470 -22.61 -24.49 1.11
N ARG A 471 -23.02 -24.15 2.33
CA ARG A 471 -24.43 -24.08 2.73
C ARG A 471 -25.09 -22.72 2.55
N GLY A 472 -24.36 -21.61 2.41
CA GLY A 472 -24.99 -20.29 2.16
C GLY A 472 -25.75 -20.23 0.83
N VAL A 473 -26.69 -19.32 0.64
CA VAL A 473 -27.47 -19.24 -0.61
C VAL A 473 -26.85 -18.20 -1.55
N ALA A 474 -26.63 -18.55 -2.82
CA ALA A 474 -26.10 -17.59 -3.79
C ALA A 474 -27.07 -16.41 -4.02
N PRO A 475 -26.59 -15.15 -3.98
CA PRO A 475 -27.36 -14.01 -4.47
C PRO A 475 -27.72 -14.15 -5.95
N THR A 476 -28.75 -13.42 -6.39
CA THR A 476 -29.26 -13.44 -7.77
C THR A 476 -29.25 -12.05 -8.39
N VAL A 477 -29.37 -11.96 -9.71
CA VAL A 477 -29.66 -10.70 -10.40
C VAL A 477 -31.14 -10.72 -10.83
N LYS A 478 -31.87 -9.65 -10.47
CA LYS A 478 -33.26 -9.46 -10.92
C LYS A 478 -33.42 -8.09 -11.55
N ASN A 479 -33.68 -8.05 -12.85
CA ASN A 479 -33.83 -6.80 -13.60
C ASN A 479 -32.59 -5.89 -13.49
N GLY A 480 -31.40 -6.48 -13.58
CA GLY A 480 -30.09 -5.83 -13.48
C GLY A 480 -29.70 -5.42 -12.05
N LEU A 481 -30.44 -5.88 -11.04
CA LEU A 481 -30.22 -5.52 -9.64
C LEU A 481 -29.67 -6.70 -8.84
N PHE A 482 -28.58 -6.48 -8.10
CA PHE A 482 -28.04 -7.45 -7.14
C PHE A 482 -29.07 -7.74 -6.04
N GLN A 483 -29.48 -8.98 -5.85
CA GLN A 483 -30.59 -9.35 -4.97
C GLN A 483 -30.21 -10.54 -4.07
N GLY A 484 -30.15 -10.28 -2.77
CA GLY A 484 -30.10 -11.31 -1.74
C GLY A 484 -31.41 -12.07 -1.57
N SER A 485 -31.30 -13.21 -0.92
CA SER A 485 -32.35 -14.13 -0.48
C SER A 485 -33.00 -13.74 0.85
N GLY A 486 -32.42 -12.79 1.59
CA GLY A 486 -33.01 -12.23 2.82
C GLY A 486 -34.39 -11.59 2.63
N GLU A 487 -35.09 -11.27 3.73
CA GLU A 487 -36.48 -10.78 3.70
C GLU A 487 -36.64 -9.52 2.85
N LYS A 488 -35.68 -8.60 2.93
CA LYS A 488 -35.60 -7.42 2.06
C LYS A 488 -34.73 -7.71 0.82
N GLY A 489 -33.64 -8.45 1.01
CA GLY A 489 -32.69 -8.87 -0.02
C GLY A 489 -31.95 -7.73 -0.74
N TYR A 490 -31.97 -6.51 -0.20
CA TYR A 490 -31.10 -5.40 -0.58
C TYR A 490 -30.92 -4.41 0.58
N ASN A 491 -29.77 -3.72 0.64
CA ASN A 491 -29.54 -2.72 1.69
C ASN A 491 -30.23 -1.39 1.33
N CYS A 492 -29.91 -0.83 0.16
CA CYS A 492 -30.55 0.36 -0.41
C CYS A 492 -30.84 0.20 -1.91
N ARG A 493 -31.66 1.11 -2.45
CA ARG A 493 -31.89 1.25 -3.89
C ARG A 493 -31.97 2.73 -4.24
N LEU A 494 -31.00 3.21 -4.98
CA LEU A 494 -30.89 4.62 -5.32
C LEU A 494 -30.57 4.79 -6.80
N ASP A 495 -31.21 5.78 -7.41
CA ASP A 495 -30.87 6.26 -8.74
C ASP A 495 -30.20 7.63 -8.58
N SER A 496 -29.06 7.78 -9.22
CA SER A 496 -28.33 9.04 -9.29
C SER A 496 -29.05 10.02 -10.21
N LYS A 497 -29.00 11.31 -9.87
CA LYS A 497 -29.50 12.39 -10.73
C LYS A 497 -28.39 12.96 -11.62
N GLU A 498 -27.15 12.62 -11.28
CA GLU A 498 -25.95 13.05 -11.95
C GLU A 498 -25.71 12.21 -13.21
N THR A 499 -25.19 12.85 -14.24
CA THR A 499 -24.87 12.21 -15.52
C THR A 499 -23.38 11.94 -15.57
N ASN A 500 -23.02 10.68 -15.78
CA ASN A 500 -21.65 10.24 -16.03
C ASN A 500 -21.49 9.93 -17.52
N ASN A 501 -20.29 10.07 -18.07
CA ASN A 501 -20.01 9.67 -19.44
C ASN A 501 -19.30 8.31 -19.43
N TRP A 502 -19.88 7.32 -20.10
CA TRP A 502 -19.19 6.06 -20.37
C TRP A 502 -19.08 5.85 -21.87
N TYR A 503 -17.87 6.02 -22.39
CA TYR A 503 -17.54 5.78 -23.79
C TYR A 503 -18.42 6.58 -24.76
N GLY A 504 -18.49 7.90 -24.55
CA GLY A 504 -19.20 8.84 -25.41
C GLY A 504 -20.72 8.90 -25.19
N GLU A 505 -21.29 8.04 -24.34
CA GLU A 505 -22.71 8.03 -24.01
C GLU A 505 -22.94 8.56 -22.58
N PRO A 506 -23.79 9.59 -22.41
CA PRO A 506 -24.28 10.01 -21.11
C PRO A 506 -25.11 8.88 -20.45
N ALA A 507 -24.74 8.48 -19.25
CA ALA A 507 -25.40 7.46 -18.46
C ALA A 507 -25.65 7.96 -17.03
N HIS A 508 -26.69 7.42 -16.39
CA HIS A 508 -26.99 7.66 -14.99
C HIS A 508 -26.76 6.37 -14.21
N THR A 509 -26.23 6.50 -13.00
CA THR A 509 -26.17 5.37 -12.07
C THR A 509 -27.59 5.00 -11.67
N THR A 510 -28.01 3.74 -11.90
CA THR A 510 -29.34 3.27 -11.55
C THR A 510 -29.26 2.00 -10.69
N GLY A 511 -30.20 1.87 -9.75
CA GLY A 511 -30.32 0.69 -8.91
C GLY A 511 -29.21 0.50 -7.88
N PHE A 512 -28.48 1.56 -7.54
CA PHE A 512 -27.33 1.54 -6.65
C PHE A 512 -27.67 0.90 -5.30
N ASP A 513 -26.88 -0.12 -4.95
CA ASP A 513 -26.87 -0.78 -3.66
C ASP A 513 -25.42 -0.88 -3.14
N TYR A 514 -25.23 -0.87 -1.83
CA TYR A 514 -23.90 -1.02 -1.24
C TYR A 514 -23.93 -1.78 0.08
N TYR A 515 -22.83 -2.45 0.36
CA TYR A 515 -22.60 -3.23 1.58
C TYR A 515 -21.23 -2.90 2.13
N HIS A 516 -21.13 -2.86 3.45
CA HIS A 516 -19.88 -2.66 4.17
C HIS A 516 -19.01 -3.90 4.12
N GLY A 517 -17.70 -3.73 4.09
CA GLY A 517 -16.72 -4.81 4.03
C GLY A 517 -16.10 -5.12 5.40
N ALA A 518 -15.81 -6.39 5.63
CA ALA A 518 -14.92 -6.82 6.72
C ALA A 518 -14.05 -8.00 6.26
N THR A 519 -12.80 -8.03 6.68
CA THR A 519 -11.90 -9.18 6.50
C THR A 519 -12.17 -10.18 7.62
N LEU A 520 -12.32 -11.46 7.31
CA LEU A 520 -12.54 -12.49 8.33
C LEU A 520 -11.25 -13.24 8.67
N ASN A 521 -10.64 -13.89 7.68
CA ASN A 521 -9.33 -14.53 7.79
C ASN A 521 -8.68 -14.52 6.40
N LEU A 522 -7.36 -14.31 6.33
CA LEU A 522 -6.57 -14.49 5.12
C LEU A 522 -5.84 -15.83 5.18
N HIS A 523 -5.68 -16.48 4.02
CA HIS A 523 -4.95 -17.73 3.82
C HIS A 523 -3.87 -17.52 2.76
N CYS A 524 -2.69 -18.11 2.95
CA CYS A 524 -1.61 -18.09 1.99
C CYS A 524 -1.74 -19.27 1.01
N GLY A 525 -2.59 -19.12 -0.02
CA GLY A 525 -2.84 -20.19 -1.01
C GLY A 525 -1.58 -20.75 -1.68
N PHE A 526 -0.51 -19.96 -1.82
CA PHE A 526 0.72 -20.38 -2.51
C PHE A 526 1.44 -21.57 -1.85
N ALA A 527 1.24 -21.81 -0.54
CA ALA A 527 1.91 -22.90 0.17
C ALA A 527 1.41 -24.30 -0.23
N GLU A 528 0.15 -24.43 -0.69
CA GLU A 528 -0.44 -25.75 -0.99
C GLU A 528 -0.24 -26.20 -2.45
N THR A 529 0.33 -25.38 -3.35
CA THR A 529 0.51 -25.76 -4.78
C THR A 529 1.90 -25.45 -5.35
N PHE A 530 2.89 -25.31 -4.49
CA PHE A 530 4.32 -25.26 -4.86
C PHE A 530 5.12 -26.45 -4.29
N MET A 531 4.48 -27.61 -4.13
CA MET A 531 5.20 -28.89 -4.10
C MET A 531 4.92 -29.63 -5.40
N PRO A 532 5.79 -29.55 -6.43
CA PRO A 532 5.74 -30.52 -7.51
C PRO A 532 6.00 -31.91 -6.95
N ASP A 533 5.25 -32.90 -7.44
CA ASP A 533 5.43 -34.31 -7.11
C ASP A 533 6.88 -34.73 -7.42
N MET A 534 7.58 -35.31 -6.44
CA MET A 534 9.04 -35.54 -6.42
C MET A 534 9.55 -36.60 -7.43
N HIS A 535 8.78 -36.91 -8.49
CA HIS A 535 9.10 -38.00 -9.42
C HIS A 535 9.34 -37.64 -10.89
N ASP A 536 9.10 -36.40 -11.33
CA ASP A 536 9.47 -35.99 -12.69
C ASP A 536 10.63 -34.97 -12.68
N ARG A 537 11.86 -35.48 -12.85
CA ARG A 537 13.04 -34.68 -13.23
C ARG A 537 13.48 -35.04 -14.64
N TYR A 538 13.96 -33.99 -15.35
CA TYR A 538 14.61 -33.93 -16.68
C TYR A 538 13.62 -33.77 -17.86
N GLU A 539 13.77 -32.83 -18.82
CA GLU A 539 14.95 -32.23 -19.46
C GLU A 539 14.71 -30.76 -19.94
N ASP A 540 15.80 -29.99 -19.99
CA ASP A 540 16.15 -28.81 -20.82
C ASP A 540 15.10 -27.76 -21.26
N ALA A 541 15.15 -26.59 -20.61
CA ALA A 541 15.49 -25.29 -21.21
C ALA A 541 15.36 -24.19 -20.13
N GLY A 542 16.49 -23.75 -19.57
CA GLY A 542 16.53 -22.77 -18.48
C GLY A 542 16.10 -21.36 -18.92
N LEU A 543 14.82 -21.04 -18.71
CA LEU A 543 14.29 -19.67 -18.66
C LEU A 543 13.76 -19.39 -17.25
N PHE A 544 14.24 -18.28 -16.68
CA PHE A 544 13.84 -17.61 -15.43
C PHE A 544 12.31 -17.61 -15.28
N PRO A 545 11.70 -18.39 -14.35
CA PRO A 545 11.80 -18.26 -12.89
C PRO A 545 12.06 -19.59 -12.13
N SER A 546 12.32 -20.70 -12.84
CA SER A 546 12.46 -22.04 -12.27
C SER A 546 13.75 -22.27 -11.47
N SER A 547 14.81 -21.49 -11.74
CA SER A 547 16.07 -21.54 -10.97
C SER A 547 15.94 -20.92 -9.57
N LEU A 548 15.01 -19.97 -9.37
CA LEU A 548 14.75 -19.38 -8.06
C LEU A 548 13.95 -20.34 -7.17
N ALA A 549 13.00 -21.08 -7.76
CA ALA A 549 12.26 -22.14 -7.08
C ALA A 549 13.18 -23.29 -6.64
N ASN A 550 14.09 -23.74 -7.51
CA ASN A 550 15.00 -24.86 -7.22
C ASN A 550 16.07 -24.56 -6.14
N ILE A 551 16.39 -23.30 -5.88
CA ILE A 551 17.37 -22.91 -4.84
C ILE A 551 16.69 -22.75 -3.48
N LEU A 552 15.39 -22.45 -3.45
CA LEU A 552 14.57 -22.34 -2.24
C LEU A 552 14.02 -23.69 -1.74
N ASP A 553 14.29 -24.76 -2.48
CA ASP A 553 13.58 -26.05 -2.40
C ASP A 553 14.06 -26.99 -1.29
N ASN A 554 15.09 -26.61 -0.51
CA ASN A 554 15.72 -27.56 0.40
C ASN A 554 15.25 -27.57 1.86
N HIS A 555 14.53 -26.58 2.43
CA HIS A 555 13.89 -26.74 3.74
C HIS A 555 12.71 -25.78 4.02
N SER A 556 11.82 -26.24 4.91
CA SER A 556 10.45 -25.83 5.19
C SER A 556 10.26 -24.53 6.03
N LEU A 557 10.36 -23.35 5.42
CA LEU A 557 9.83 -22.08 5.98
C LEU A 557 9.22 -21.21 4.86
N PRO A 558 8.22 -20.32 5.16
CA PRO A 558 7.46 -19.58 4.15
C PRO A 558 8.34 -18.68 3.28
N ASN A 559 8.23 -18.83 1.96
CA ASN A 559 8.91 -17.99 0.97
C ASN A 559 8.60 -16.50 1.20
N LEU A 560 9.55 -15.59 1.00
CA LEU A 560 9.41 -14.13 1.14
C LEU A 560 8.20 -13.54 0.39
N LEU A 561 7.80 -14.18 -0.72
CA LEU A 561 6.57 -13.86 -1.44
C LEU A 561 5.30 -14.08 -0.58
N ASN A 562 5.30 -15.08 0.30
CA ASN A 562 4.20 -15.41 1.20
C ASN A 562 4.03 -14.34 2.28
N MET A 563 5.13 -13.86 2.87
CA MET A 563 5.10 -12.74 3.80
C MET A 563 4.69 -11.45 3.09
N THR A 564 5.24 -11.20 1.90
CA THR A 564 4.91 -10.03 1.08
C THR A 564 3.44 -10.04 0.71
N TRP A 565 2.85 -11.19 0.40
CA TRP A 565 1.44 -11.35 0.05
C TRP A 565 0.49 -11.26 1.25
N HIS A 566 0.80 -11.93 2.36
CA HIS A 566 0.01 -11.83 3.61
C HIS A 566 0.02 -10.40 4.17
N THR A 567 1.13 -9.68 3.93
CA THR A 567 1.26 -8.25 4.16
C THR A 567 0.37 -7.52 3.15
N ILE A 568 0.69 -7.55 1.85
CA ILE A 568 -0.03 -6.88 0.76
C ILE A 568 -1.55 -7.06 0.79
N GLY A 569 -2.08 -8.25 1.06
CA GLY A 569 -3.53 -8.49 1.15
C GLY A 569 -4.23 -7.68 2.24
N LYS A 570 -3.51 -7.30 3.31
CA LYS A 570 -4.00 -6.37 4.35
C LYS A 570 -3.78 -4.90 4.00
N PHE A 571 -2.81 -4.58 3.12
CA PHE A 571 -2.42 -3.20 2.76
C PHE A 571 -3.06 -2.66 1.47
N ILE A 572 -3.27 -3.49 0.45
CA ILE A 572 -3.76 -3.07 -0.88
C ILE A 572 -5.29 -2.86 -0.87
N PHE A 573 -5.96 -3.21 0.22
CA PHE A 573 -7.41 -3.33 0.26
C PHE A 573 -8.03 -2.60 1.46
N PRO A 574 -8.18 -1.27 1.40
CA PRO A 574 -9.16 -0.57 2.23
C PRO A 574 -10.55 -0.92 1.70
N TRP A 575 -11.00 -2.15 1.93
CA TRP A 575 -12.36 -2.59 1.59
C TRP A 575 -13.29 -2.00 2.63
N ALA A 576 -13.74 -0.76 2.41
CA ALA A 576 -14.92 -0.26 3.11
C ALA A 576 -16.16 -1.07 2.71
N GLY A 577 -16.09 -1.81 1.59
CA GLY A 577 -17.12 -2.73 1.13
C GLY A 577 -17.21 -2.81 -0.39
N LYS A 578 -18.39 -3.14 -0.91
CA LYS A 578 -18.69 -3.19 -2.34
C LYS A 578 -20.02 -2.50 -2.66
N SER A 579 -20.10 -1.94 -3.85
CA SER A 579 -21.31 -1.35 -4.41
C SER A 579 -21.68 -2.04 -5.73
N PHE A 580 -22.98 -2.06 -6.02
CA PHE A 580 -23.59 -2.73 -7.15
C PHE A 580 -24.54 -1.77 -7.86
N GLU A 581 -24.42 -1.69 -9.18
CA GLU A 581 -25.17 -0.79 -10.06
C GLU A 581 -25.72 -1.61 -11.24
N LYS A 582 -26.81 -1.14 -11.86
CA LYS A 582 -27.27 -1.73 -13.11
C LYS A 582 -26.22 -1.51 -14.21
N ILE A 583 -25.92 -2.56 -14.96
CA ILE A 583 -25.12 -2.47 -16.17
C ILE A 583 -26.03 -2.42 -17.41
N SER A 584 -25.69 -1.62 -18.41
CA SER A 584 -26.39 -1.64 -19.70
C SER A 584 -25.85 -2.73 -20.61
N GLY A 585 -26.67 -3.23 -21.56
CA GLY A 585 -26.20 -4.16 -22.58
C GLY A 585 -25.00 -3.63 -23.36
N ARG A 586 -24.99 -2.31 -23.67
CA ARG A 586 -23.85 -1.63 -24.30
C ARG A 586 -22.56 -1.76 -23.50
N LYS A 587 -22.58 -1.40 -22.20
CA LYS A 587 -21.39 -1.46 -21.34
C LYS A 587 -20.94 -2.92 -21.13
N LEU A 588 -21.89 -3.82 -20.90
CA LEU A 588 -21.60 -5.25 -20.68
C LEU A 588 -20.93 -5.89 -21.90
N SER A 589 -21.47 -5.66 -23.10
CA SER A 589 -20.92 -6.22 -24.35
C SER A 589 -19.46 -5.83 -24.58
N MET A 590 -19.06 -4.60 -24.22
CA MET A 590 -17.66 -4.17 -24.30
C MET A 590 -16.79 -4.80 -23.22
N LEU A 591 -17.28 -4.86 -21.98
CA LEU A 591 -16.49 -5.38 -20.86
C LEU A 591 -16.23 -6.89 -20.98
N LEU A 592 -17.13 -7.62 -21.63
CA LEU A 592 -17.02 -9.06 -21.91
C LEU A 592 -16.45 -9.39 -23.31
N ASP A 593 -16.07 -8.38 -24.11
CA ASP A 593 -15.48 -8.65 -25.43
C ASP A 593 -14.02 -9.13 -25.29
N GLU A 594 -13.75 -10.29 -25.87
CA GLU A 594 -12.45 -10.97 -25.86
C GLU A 594 -11.86 -11.11 -27.27
N SER A 595 -12.48 -10.47 -28.28
CA SER A 595 -12.10 -10.59 -29.69
C SER A 595 -10.64 -10.20 -29.97
N SER A 596 -10.06 -10.72 -31.05
CA SER A 596 -8.66 -10.41 -31.42
C SER A 596 -8.46 -8.97 -31.94
N ASP A 597 -9.54 -8.28 -32.31
CA ASP A 597 -9.58 -6.94 -32.90
C ASP A 597 -10.07 -5.84 -31.93
N LEU A 598 -9.96 -6.07 -30.61
CA LEU A 598 -10.40 -5.11 -29.58
C LEU A 598 -9.85 -3.69 -29.77
N ALA A 599 -8.61 -3.55 -30.24
CA ALA A 599 -8.01 -2.23 -30.50
C ALA A 599 -8.71 -1.45 -31.62
N ASP A 600 -9.30 -2.15 -32.60
CA ASP A 600 -10.03 -1.53 -33.71
C ASP A 600 -11.48 -1.23 -33.31
N ARG A 601 -12.07 -2.13 -32.50
CA ARG A 601 -13.43 -2.02 -31.96
C ARG A 601 -13.59 -0.95 -30.89
N TYR A 602 -12.61 -0.82 -30.01
CA TYR A 602 -12.65 0.07 -28.84
C TYR A 602 -11.36 0.89 -28.70
N PRO A 603 -10.98 1.71 -29.71
CA PRO A 603 -9.67 2.35 -29.77
C PRO A 603 -9.39 3.26 -28.56
N GLU A 604 -10.38 4.01 -28.08
CA GLU A 604 -10.22 4.90 -26.94
C GLU A 604 -9.99 4.10 -25.65
N ARG A 605 -10.79 3.04 -25.42
CA ARG A 605 -10.66 2.23 -24.20
C ARG A 605 -9.35 1.42 -24.18
N VAL A 606 -8.93 0.89 -25.33
CA VAL A 606 -7.63 0.22 -25.44
C VAL A 606 -6.48 1.21 -25.27
N HIS A 607 -6.63 2.45 -25.74
CA HIS A 607 -5.66 3.50 -25.49
C HIS A 607 -5.58 3.87 -23.99
N GLU A 608 -6.71 3.96 -23.29
CA GLU A 608 -6.73 4.13 -21.83
C GLU A 608 -6.00 2.97 -21.13
N LEU A 609 -6.34 1.71 -21.46
CA LEU A 609 -5.67 0.52 -20.91
C LEU A 609 -4.15 0.54 -21.14
N LYS A 610 -3.70 1.04 -22.30
CA LYS A 610 -2.28 1.16 -22.62
C LYS A 610 -1.58 2.27 -21.81
N SER A 611 -2.31 3.35 -21.52
CA SER A 611 -1.74 4.58 -20.96
C SER A 611 -1.71 4.58 -19.43
N PHE A 612 -2.57 3.82 -18.78
CA PHE A 612 -2.55 3.63 -17.33
C PHE A 612 -1.56 2.54 -16.95
N LEU A 613 -0.62 2.87 -16.06
CA LEU A 613 0.49 1.97 -15.67
C LEU A 613 -0.02 0.66 -15.06
N ALA A 614 -1.08 0.74 -14.26
CA ALA A 614 -1.66 -0.39 -13.53
C ALA A 614 -2.49 -1.35 -14.40
N SER A 615 -3.10 -0.89 -15.48
CA SER A 615 -3.93 -1.72 -16.36
C SER A 615 -3.10 -2.50 -17.40
N ARG A 616 -1.77 -2.44 -17.31
CA ARG A 616 -0.86 -3.18 -18.20
C ARG A 616 -1.10 -4.70 -18.23
N PRO A 617 -1.48 -5.41 -17.16
CA PRO A 617 -1.84 -6.83 -17.25
C PRO A 617 -3.00 -7.05 -18.22
N HIS A 618 -4.05 -6.21 -18.13
CA HIS A 618 -5.19 -6.25 -19.02
C HIS A 618 -4.85 -5.83 -20.45
N TYR A 619 -4.00 -4.81 -20.64
CA TYR A 619 -3.50 -4.47 -21.97
C TYR A 619 -2.67 -5.62 -22.59
N SER A 620 -1.90 -6.35 -21.78
CA SER A 620 -1.19 -7.55 -22.23
C SER A 620 -2.17 -8.65 -22.66
N LEU A 621 -3.33 -8.79 -22.00
CA LEU A 621 -4.39 -9.69 -22.48
C LEU A 621 -4.89 -9.25 -23.87
N VAL A 622 -5.12 -7.95 -24.09
CA VAL A 622 -5.50 -7.42 -25.41
C VAL A 622 -4.45 -7.78 -26.47
N GLU A 623 -3.15 -7.61 -26.18
CA GLU A 623 -2.08 -7.98 -27.11
C GLU A 623 -2.02 -9.50 -27.38
N LYS A 624 -2.24 -10.32 -26.36
CA LYS A 624 -2.27 -11.79 -26.49
C LYS A 624 -3.48 -12.28 -27.28
N ASN A 625 -4.66 -11.68 -27.08
CA ASN A 625 -5.87 -11.99 -27.86
C ASN A 625 -5.65 -11.62 -29.33
N LYS A 626 -5.03 -10.47 -29.62
CA LYS A 626 -4.63 -10.08 -30.97
C LYS A 626 -3.66 -11.08 -31.62
N ALA A 627 -2.78 -11.68 -30.84
CA ALA A 627 -1.86 -12.71 -31.29
C ALA A 627 -2.49 -14.10 -31.43
N HIS A 628 -3.82 -14.23 -31.24
CA HIS A 628 -4.53 -15.52 -31.23
C HIS A 628 -3.90 -16.53 -30.27
N PHE A 629 -3.58 -16.10 -29.05
CA PHE A 629 -3.01 -16.99 -28.03
C PHE A 629 -3.91 -18.19 -27.74
N TRP A 630 -5.24 -17.99 -27.80
CA TRP A 630 -6.23 -19.05 -27.68
C TRP A 630 -6.88 -19.33 -29.05
N ASP A 631 -7.01 -20.61 -29.39
CA ASP A 631 -7.71 -21.05 -30.60
C ASP A 631 -9.24 -21.14 -30.41
N ALA A 632 -9.70 -21.19 -29.16
CA ALA A 632 -11.13 -21.26 -28.82
C ALA A 632 -11.76 -19.86 -28.79
N GLU A 633 -12.99 -19.75 -29.32
CA GLU A 633 -13.79 -18.53 -29.19
C GLU A 633 -14.30 -18.36 -27.75
N GLY A 634 -14.45 -17.12 -27.29
CA GLY A 634 -15.04 -16.81 -25.97
C GLY A 634 -16.53 -17.17 -25.92
N VAL A 635 -17.09 -17.32 -24.72
CA VAL A 635 -18.46 -17.84 -24.52
C VAL A 635 -19.52 -16.96 -25.19
N TYR A 636 -19.24 -15.66 -25.32
CA TYR A 636 -20.13 -14.67 -25.97
C TYR A 636 -19.73 -14.31 -27.40
N ALA A 637 -18.71 -14.95 -27.98
CA ALA A 637 -18.15 -14.56 -29.28
C ALA A 637 -19.20 -14.52 -30.40
N GLN A 638 -20.17 -15.44 -30.40
CA GLN A 638 -21.23 -15.47 -31.41
C GLN A 638 -22.03 -14.16 -31.51
N HIS A 639 -22.22 -13.45 -30.39
CA HIS A 639 -22.95 -12.18 -30.27
C HIS A 639 -22.05 -10.95 -30.48
N LEU A 640 -20.76 -11.16 -30.73
CA LEU A 640 -19.75 -10.13 -30.96
C LEU A 640 -19.14 -10.22 -32.37
N LYS A 641 -19.38 -11.30 -33.13
CA LYS A 641 -18.79 -11.53 -34.46
C LYS A 641 -19.02 -10.39 -35.46
N ARG A 642 -20.18 -9.73 -35.40
CA ARG A 642 -20.56 -8.69 -36.37
C ARG A 642 -19.96 -7.31 -36.07
N GLY A 643 -19.40 -7.12 -34.87
CA GLY A 643 -18.73 -5.89 -34.45
C GLY A 643 -19.18 -5.41 -33.07
N ALA A 644 -18.70 -4.22 -32.69
CA ALA A 644 -19.03 -3.57 -31.44
C ALA A 644 -20.47 -3.01 -31.45
N TRP A 645 -21.00 -2.72 -30.26
CA TRP A 645 -22.36 -2.19 -30.08
C TRP A 645 -22.70 -1.02 -31.01
N ASP A 646 -21.83 -0.01 -31.06
CA ASP A 646 -22.05 1.19 -31.87
C ASP A 646 -21.68 0.99 -33.36
N ARG A 647 -21.03 -0.13 -33.70
CA ARG A 647 -20.43 -0.38 -35.02
C ARG A 647 -20.55 -1.86 -35.40
N GLY A 648 -21.63 -2.21 -36.09
CA GLY A 648 -21.80 -3.51 -36.75
C GLY A 648 -22.64 -4.54 -36.00
N MET A 649 -22.86 -4.38 -34.69
CA MET A 649 -23.74 -5.26 -33.90
C MET A 649 -25.21 -5.14 -34.35
N SER A 650 -25.90 -6.27 -34.58
CA SER A 650 -27.30 -6.26 -35.01
C SER A 650 -28.26 -6.04 -33.85
N ASP A 651 -29.51 -5.69 -34.15
CA ASP A 651 -30.53 -5.41 -33.12
C ASP A 651 -30.87 -6.66 -32.30
N GLU A 652 -30.78 -7.85 -32.89
CA GLU A 652 -30.94 -9.12 -32.16
C GLU A 652 -29.83 -9.34 -31.14
N ASP A 653 -28.57 -9.07 -31.50
CA ASP A 653 -27.44 -9.19 -30.58
C ASP A 653 -27.50 -8.10 -29.48
N LYS A 654 -27.95 -6.89 -29.80
CA LYS A 654 -28.20 -5.84 -28.79
C LYS A 654 -29.30 -6.25 -27.81
N ALA A 655 -30.39 -6.83 -28.31
CA ALA A 655 -31.48 -7.33 -27.47
C ALA A 655 -31.01 -8.48 -26.56
N PHE A 656 -30.13 -9.36 -27.08
CA PHE A 656 -29.45 -10.37 -26.28
C PHE A 656 -28.66 -9.73 -25.13
N TRP A 657 -27.81 -8.73 -25.42
CA TRP A 657 -26.98 -8.08 -24.41
C TRP A 657 -27.78 -7.31 -23.35
N GLU A 658 -28.89 -6.66 -23.72
CA GLU A 658 -29.80 -6.05 -22.73
C GLU A 658 -30.49 -7.10 -21.86
N HIS A 659 -30.89 -8.23 -22.45
CA HIS A 659 -31.45 -9.34 -21.68
C HIS A 659 -30.42 -9.90 -20.70
N GLU A 660 -29.22 -10.22 -21.19
CA GLU A 660 -28.10 -10.75 -20.40
C GLU A 660 -27.74 -9.81 -19.25
N ALA A 661 -27.66 -8.50 -19.51
CA ALA A 661 -27.42 -7.49 -18.48
C ALA A 661 -28.54 -7.45 -17.43
N ALA A 662 -29.80 -7.59 -17.85
CA ALA A 662 -30.94 -7.56 -16.93
C ALA A 662 -31.10 -8.85 -16.11
N THR A 663 -30.62 -10.00 -16.60
CA THR A 663 -30.83 -11.30 -15.95
C THR A 663 -29.65 -11.80 -15.15
N HIS A 664 -28.42 -11.50 -15.56
CA HIS A 664 -27.25 -12.18 -15.01
C HIS A 664 -26.16 -11.27 -14.45
N TRP A 665 -26.15 -9.98 -14.79
CA TRP A 665 -25.00 -9.12 -14.53
C TRP A 665 -25.33 -7.83 -13.76
N VAL A 666 -24.34 -7.38 -12.98
CA VAL A 666 -24.31 -6.06 -12.34
C VAL A 666 -22.93 -5.43 -12.51
N ASP A 667 -22.89 -4.11 -12.56
CA ASP A 667 -21.66 -3.33 -12.53
C ASP A 667 -21.25 -3.11 -11.08
N GLY A 668 -20.08 -3.62 -10.70
CA GLY A 668 -19.59 -3.62 -9.34
C GLY A 668 -18.44 -2.65 -9.16
N SER A 669 -18.35 -2.03 -7.98
CA SER A 669 -17.17 -1.24 -7.58
C SER A 669 -16.81 -1.53 -6.13
N ASN A 670 -15.51 -1.65 -5.85
CA ASN A 670 -15.04 -1.62 -4.46
C ASN A 670 -15.21 -0.19 -3.93
N ILE A 671 -15.75 -0.04 -2.72
CA ILE A 671 -15.90 1.26 -2.06
C ILE A 671 -14.80 1.47 -1.03
N GLN A 672 -14.37 2.72 -0.88
CA GLN A 672 -13.23 3.10 -0.04
C GLN A 672 -13.62 4.29 0.84
N ASP A 673 -13.27 4.23 2.12
CA ASP A 673 -13.58 5.28 3.10
C ASP A 673 -12.57 6.44 3.08
N LYS A 674 -12.80 7.44 3.94
CA LYS A 674 -12.02 8.68 4.00
C LYS A 674 -10.50 8.50 4.13
N ARG A 675 -10.02 7.34 4.60
CA ARG A 675 -8.58 7.05 4.71
C ARG A 675 -7.89 7.08 3.35
N ILE A 676 -8.62 6.77 2.27
CA ILE A 676 -8.05 6.74 0.91
C ILE A 676 -7.81 8.13 0.33
N VAL A 677 -8.45 9.18 0.86
CA VAL A 677 -8.42 10.53 0.28
C VAL A 677 -7.00 11.11 0.24
N ALA A 678 -6.19 10.81 1.25
CA ALA A 678 -4.78 11.21 1.26
C ALA A 678 -3.97 10.57 0.12
N ALA A 679 -4.41 9.41 -0.38
CA ALA A 679 -3.81 8.68 -1.49
C ALA A 679 -4.52 8.93 -2.84
N ASP A 680 -5.45 9.88 -2.94
CA ASP A 680 -6.18 10.20 -4.18
C ASP A 680 -5.28 10.32 -5.43
N PRO A 681 -4.14 11.06 -5.40
CA PRO A 681 -3.27 11.18 -6.56
C PRO A 681 -2.69 9.85 -6.99
N LEU A 682 -2.30 9.01 -6.03
CA LEU A 682 -1.77 7.68 -6.28
C LEU A 682 -2.85 6.79 -6.89
N MET A 683 -4.02 6.74 -6.25
CA MET A 683 -5.12 5.89 -6.68
C MET A 683 -5.59 6.22 -8.10
N ARG A 684 -5.59 7.49 -8.48
CA ARG A 684 -5.85 7.92 -9.88
C ARG A 684 -4.81 7.43 -10.87
N ILE A 685 -3.59 7.12 -10.45
CA ILE A 685 -2.53 6.58 -11.31
C ILE A 685 -2.63 5.04 -11.39
N VAL A 686 -2.92 4.38 -10.26
CA VAL A 686 -2.88 2.92 -10.13
C VAL A 686 -4.24 2.24 -10.34
N ASP A 687 -5.31 3.00 -10.48
CA ASP A 687 -6.63 2.45 -10.78
C ASP A 687 -7.34 3.38 -11.75
N MET A 688 -7.44 2.93 -13.01
CA MET A 688 -8.09 3.71 -14.05
C MET A 688 -9.59 3.90 -13.83
N ASN A 689 -10.18 3.10 -12.93
CA ASN A 689 -11.59 3.18 -12.58
C ASN A 689 -11.81 3.94 -11.26
N TYR A 690 -10.76 4.51 -10.66
CA TYR A 690 -10.85 5.29 -9.44
C TYR A 690 -11.61 6.60 -9.67
N ARG A 691 -12.73 6.77 -8.97
CA ARG A 691 -13.59 7.93 -9.08
C ARG A 691 -14.15 8.41 -7.75
N VAL A 692 -14.56 9.67 -7.75
CA VAL A 692 -15.47 10.20 -6.74
C VAL A 692 -16.89 9.78 -7.16
N PRO A 693 -17.67 9.10 -6.29
CA PRO A 693 -19.05 8.75 -6.57
C PRO A 693 -19.93 9.99 -6.74
N ASP A 694 -21.10 9.81 -7.35
CA ASP A 694 -22.08 10.88 -7.51
C ASP A 694 -22.48 11.45 -6.13
N ALA A 695 -22.80 12.75 -6.07
CA ALA A 695 -23.09 13.41 -4.80
C ALA A 695 -24.32 12.82 -4.10
N SER A 696 -25.31 12.38 -4.87
CA SER A 696 -26.48 11.63 -4.37
C SER A 696 -26.10 10.31 -3.68
N LEU A 697 -25.09 9.61 -4.19
CA LEU A 697 -24.58 8.36 -3.60
C LEU A 697 -23.75 8.64 -2.34
N LEU A 698 -22.91 9.68 -2.37
CA LEU A 698 -22.16 10.13 -1.20
C LEU A 698 -23.09 10.56 -0.06
N ALA A 699 -24.16 11.29 -0.36
CA ALA A 699 -25.15 11.69 0.64
C ALA A 699 -25.85 10.48 1.29
N ALA A 700 -26.03 9.38 0.54
CA ALA A 700 -26.55 8.13 1.08
C ALA A 700 -25.50 7.37 1.91
N ALA A 701 -24.23 7.41 1.49
CA ALA A 701 -23.12 6.85 2.25
C ALA A 701 -22.93 7.55 3.60
N GLU A 702 -23.04 8.88 3.63
CA GLU A 702 -22.95 9.73 4.84
C GLU A 702 -24.02 9.40 5.90
N GLN A 703 -25.16 8.85 5.47
CA GLN A 703 -26.21 8.37 6.38
C GLN A 703 -25.89 6.99 6.98
N GLY A 704 -24.96 6.24 6.38
CA GLY A 704 -24.56 4.91 6.85
C GLY A 704 -23.61 4.95 8.06
N PRO A 705 -23.44 3.82 8.75
CA PRO A 705 -22.54 3.69 9.91
C PRO A 705 -21.05 3.88 9.57
N THR A 706 -20.66 3.66 8.32
CA THR A 706 -19.28 3.83 7.86
C THR A 706 -19.31 4.37 6.43
N PRO A 707 -19.20 5.69 6.24
CA PRO A 707 -19.33 6.29 4.92
C PRO A 707 -18.12 5.99 4.04
N PHE A 708 -18.38 5.60 2.79
CA PHE A 708 -17.38 5.60 1.72
C PHE A 708 -17.35 6.95 1.02
N VAL A 709 -16.19 7.28 0.44
CA VAL A 709 -15.98 8.56 -0.28
C VAL A 709 -15.39 8.36 -1.68
N ARG A 710 -14.94 7.15 -2.01
CA ARG A 710 -14.38 6.80 -3.33
C ARG A 710 -14.90 5.44 -3.79
N GLN A 711 -14.94 5.27 -5.10
CA GLN A 711 -15.15 3.99 -5.79
C GLN A 711 -13.92 3.71 -6.64
N GLY A 712 -13.56 2.43 -6.74
CA GLY A 712 -12.46 1.97 -7.59
C GLY A 712 -12.56 0.46 -7.82
N TYR A 713 -11.59 -0.08 -8.56
CA TYR A 713 -11.45 -1.51 -8.82
C TYR A 713 -12.77 -2.15 -9.27
N ILE A 714 -13.29 -1.68 -10.40
CA ILE A 714 -14.57 -2.19 -10.90
C ILE A 714 -14.49 -3.69 -11.18
N PHE A 715 -15.62 -4.36 -11.08
CA PHE A 715 -15.79 -5.77 -11.38
C PHE A 715 -17.15 -6.02 -12.01
N LEU A 716 -17.28 -7.14 -12.70
CA LEU A 716 -18.58 -7.62 -13.16
C LEU A 716 -19.10 -8.67 -12.16
N GLY A 717 -20.24 -8.37 -11.54
CA GLY A 717 -20.94 -9.33 -10.69
C GLY A 717 -21.83 -10.22 -11.54
N ALA A 718 -21.75 -11.54 -11.38
CA ALA A 718 -22.53 -12.52 -12.14
C ALA A 718 -23.25 -13.51 -11.23
N ASP A 719 -24.55 -13.74 -11.46
CA ASP A 719 -25.30 -14.77 -10.76
C ASP A 719 -25.28 -16.14 -11.45
N GLY A 720 -25.81 -17.14 -10.75
CA GLY A 720 -26.05 -18.48 -11.30
C GLY A 720 -24.79 -19.26 -11.68
N ARG A 721 -23.61 -18.84 -11.20
CA ARG A 721 -22.33 -19.46 -11.53
C ARG A 721 -22.05 -20.66 -10.64
N GLU A 722 -21.33 -21.65 -11.17
CA GLU A 722 -20.79 -22.74 -10.36
C GLU A 722 -19.48 -22.30 -9.72
N SER A 723 -19.21 -22.77 -8.49
CA SER A 723 -17.97 -22.48 -7.80
C SER A 723 -16.78 -23.07 -8.55
N ILE A 724 -15.77 -22.24 -8.81
CA ILE A 724 -14.51 -22.64 -9.46
C ILE A 724 -13.60 -23.45 -8.53
N LEU A 725 -13.85 -23.41 -7.21
CA LEU A 725 -13.07 -24.17 -6.25
C LEU A 725 -13.65 -25.56 -6.08
N ALA A 726 -12.87 -26.59 -6.44
CA ALA A 726 -13.29 -27.99 -6.34
C ALA A 726 -13.75 -28.39 -4.92
N MET A 727 -13.13 -27.83 -3.87
CA MET A 727 -13.49 -28.04 -2.46
C MET A 727 -14.92 -27.62 -2.07
N ASN A 728 -15.57 -26.78 -2.89
CA ASN A 728 -16.96 -26.38 -2.67
C ASN A 728 -17.96 -27.33 -3.34
N ASN A 729 -17.49 -28.21 -4.22
CA ASN A 729 -18.31 -29.02 -5.10
C ASN A 729 -18.37 -30.48 -4.65
N GLY A 730 -19.55 -31.10 -4.75
CA GLY A 730 -19.72 -32.54 -4.59
C GLY A 730 -19.55 -33.30 -5.91
N ALA A 731 -19.48 -34.63 -5.81
CA ALA A 731 -19.38 -35.50 -6.99
C ALA A 731 -20.59 -35.40 -7.93
N THR A 732 -21.78 -35.13 -7.38
CA THR A 732 -23.05 -35.11 -8.12
C THR A 732 -23.75 -33.76 -8.11
N LYS A 733 -23.30 -32.81 -7.28
CA LYS A 733 -23.90 -31.48 -7.12
C LYS A 733 -22.79 -30.43 -7.07
N LYS A 734 -22.90 -29.40 -7.90
CA LYS A 734 -22.01 -28.24 -7.88
C LYS A 734 -22.58 -27.14 -7.00
N LYS A 735 -21.71 -26.34 -6.40
CA LYS A 735 -22.10 -25.20 -5.57
C LYS A 735 -22.43 -24.02 -6.47
N THR A 736 -23.64 -23.49 -6.38
CA THR A 736 -23.97 -22.21 -7.02
C THR A 736 -23.46 -21.05 -6.16
N VAL A 737 -22.89 -20.03 -6.80
CA VAL A 737 -22.31 -18.83 -6.19
C VAL A 737 -22.63 -17.60 -7.02
N PHE A 738 -22.48 -16.43 -6.41
CA PHE A 738 -22.37 -15.17 -7.13
C PHE A 738 -20.89 -14.83 -7.33
N GLN A 739 -20.45 -14.56 -8.55
CA GLN A 739 -19.03 -14.33 -8.87
C GLN A 739 -18.72 -12.85 -9.10
N PHE A 740 -17.56 -12.38 -8.64
CA PHE A 740 -16.99 -11.09 -9.02
C PHE A 740 -15.84 -11.32 -9.99
N HIS A 741 -16.01 -10.89 -11.24
CA HIS A 741 -14.98 -11.02 -12.28
C HIS A 741 -14.18 -9.73 -12.43
N TYR A 742 -12.87 -9.80 -12.14
CA TYR A 742 -11.92 -8.70 -12.32
C TYR A 742 -11.00 -8.88 -13.55
N ARG A 743 -11.10 -10.03 -14.22
CA ARG A 743 -10.09 -10.53 -15.17
C ARG A 743 -10.35 -10.21 -16.64
N PHE A 744 -11.57 -9.81 -17.01
CA PHE A 744 -11.87 -9.50 -18.40
C PHE A 744 -11.02 -8.32 -18.89
N PRO A 745 -10.50 -8.38 -20.14
CA PRO A 745 -9.46 -7.46 -20.61
C PRO A 745 -9.88 -6.00 -20.59
N MET A 746 -11.17 -5.69 -20.74
CA MET A 746 -11.65 -4.31 -20.84
C MET A 746 -11.94 -3.64 -19.48
N ILE A 747 -11.81 -4.38 -18.36
CA ILE A 747 -12.01 -3.89 -16.99
C ILE A 747 -10.86 -2.96 -16.54
N GLY A 748 -9.61 -3.40 -16.67
CA GLY A 748 -8.42 -2.57 -16.43
C GLY A 748 -8.04 -2.29 -14.97
N GLY A 749 -8.03 -3.30 -14.09
CA GLY A 749 -7.56 -3.18 -12.70
C GLY A 749 -6.04 -3.44 -12.51
N PRO A 750 -5.41 -2.93 -11.43
CA PRO A 750 -4.00 -3.22 -11.15
C PRO A 750 -3.73 -4.69 -10.84
N THR A 751 -2.46 -5.08 -10.91
CA THR A 751 -1.98 -6.29 -10.22
C THR A 751 -2.02 -6.04 -8.71
N PRO A 752 -2.54 -6.97 -7.87
CA PRO A 752 -2.98 -8.31 -8.25
C PRO A 752 -4.46 -8.44 -8.63
N ILE A 753 -5.28 -7.41 -8.51
CA ILE A 753 -6.74 -7.45 -8.77
C ILE A 753 -7.09 -8.06 -10.13
N GLY A 754 -6.29 -7.82 -11.18
CA GLY A 754 -6.49 -8.45 -12.50
C GLY A 754 -6.41 -9.99 -12.52
N PHE A 755 -5.94 -10.62 -11.45
CA PHE A 755 -5.91 -12.08 -11.27
C PHE A 755 -7.01 -12.60 -10.32
N CYS A 756 -7.80 -11.70 -9.75
CA CYS A 756 -8.81 -11.99 -8.74
C CYS A 756 -10.11 -12.50 -9.39
N LEU A 757 -10.73 -13.46 -8.72
CA LEU A 757 -12.12 -13.85 -8.90
C LEU A 757 -12.67 -14.09 -7.50
N ASP A 758 -13.73 -13.41 -7.11
CA ASP A 758 -14.34 -13.67 -5.80
C ASP A 758 -15.63 -14.46 -5.97
N GLU A 759 -15.98 -15.25 -4.96
CA GLU A 759 -17.27 -15.93 -4.88
C GLU A 759 -18.02 -15.51 -3.63
N LEU A 760 -19.34 -15.36 -3.71
CA LEU A 760 -20.17 -14.82 -2.64
C LEU A 760 -21.42 -15.68 -2.44
N VAL A 761 -21.76 -15.93 -1.17
CA VAL A 761 -23.04 -16.50 -0.73
C VAL A 761 -23.63 -15.65 0.41
N GLU A 762 -24.95 -15.63 0.55
CA GLU A 762 -25.64 -15.07 1.71
C GLU A 762 -25.82 -16.14 2.79
N ILE A 763 -25.49 -15.80 4.03
CA ILE A 763 -25.56 -16.74 5.17
C ILE A 763 -26.57 -16.30 6.23
N ALA A 764 -26.98 -15.04 6.22
CA ALA A 764 -28.10 -14.49 6.98
C ALA A 764 -28.61 -13.23 6.25
N ASP A 765 -29.84 -12.80 6.54
CA ASP A 765 -30.44 -11.63 5.86
C ASP A 765 -29.50 -10.41 5.92
N GLY A 766 -28.98 -9.99 4.77
CA GLY A 766 -28.05 -8.86 4.65
C GLY A 766 -26.63 -9.10 5.15
N LEU A 767 -26.23 -10.35 5.40
CA LEU A 767 -24.87 -10.78 5.74
C LEU A 767 -24.38 -11.85 4.75
N TYR A 768 -23.34 -11.50 4.01
CA TYR A 768 -22.77 -12.36 2.98
C TYR A 768 -21.35 -12.79 3.36
N LEU A 769 -21.03 -14.03 3.04
CA LEU A 769 -19.71 -14.63 3.18
C LEU A 769 -19.09 -14.78 1.79
N GLY A 770 -17.92 -14.17 1.61
CA GLY A 770 -17.17 -14.21 0.37
C GLY A 770 -15.87 -15.00 0.49
N GLN A 771 -15.47 -15.64 -0.60
CA GLN A 771 -14.16 -16.26 -0.80
C GLN A 771 -13.33 -15.39 -1.75
N LEU A 772 -12.12 -15.04 -1.33
CA LEU A 772 -11.13 -14.30 -2.11
C LEU A 772 -10.26 -15.29 -2.88
N ILE A 773 -10.31 -15.30 -4.22
CA ILE A 773 -9.64 -16.33 -5.03
C ILE A 773 -8.73 -15.67 -6.06
N TYR A 774 -7.51 -16.17 -6.21
CA TYR A 774 -6.58 -15.67 -7.24
C TYR A 774 -6.08 -16.80 -8.14
N SER A 775 -5.94 -16.46 -9.42
CA SER A 775 -5.21 -17.27 -10.39
C SER A 775 -3.73 -17.28 -10.04
N THR A 776 -3.14 -18.46 -9.83
CA THR A 776 -1.69 -18.58 -9.61
C THR A 776 -0.91 -18.81 -10.91
N ALA A 777 -1.58 -19.17 -11.99
CA ALA A 777 -0.99 -19.25 -13.32
C ALA A 777 -0.83 -17.85 -13.97
N LEU A 778 0.05 -17.01 -13.41
CA LEU A 778 0.18 -15.58 -13.78
C LEU A 778 0.58 -15.33 -15.24
N ASN A 779 1.19 -16.31 -15.90
CA ASN A 779 1.58 -16.25 -17.31
C ASN A 779 0.43 -16.57 -18.28
N VAL A 780 -0.65 -17.22 -17.79
CA VAL A 780 -1.78 -17.68 -18.60
C VAL A 780 -2.81 -16.55 -18.74
N PRO A 781 -3.03 -16.02 -19.95
CA PRO A 781 -4.03 -14.97 -20.17
C PRO A 781 -5.44 -15.48 -19.88
N PHE A 782 -6.27 -14.64 -19.24
CA PHE A 782 -7.67 -14.98 -19.02
C PHE A 782 -8.45 -15.07 -20.34
N HIS A 783 -9.34 -16.06 -20.44
CA HIS A 783 -10.27 -16.26 -21.54
C HIS A 783 -11.47 -17.09 -21.06
N SER A 784 -12.69 -16.64 -21.35
CA SER A 784 -13.90 -17.21 -20.75
C SER A 784 -14.20 -18.66 -21.13
N SER A 785 -13.67 -19.16 -22.26
CA SER A 785 -13.87 -20.54 -22.71
C SER A 785 -12.80 -21.53 -22.24
N VAL A 786 -11.78 -21.04 -21.52
CA VAL A 786 -10.72 -21.90 -20.96
C VAL A 786 -11.18 -22.47 -19.63
N ASP A 787 -10.90 -23.76 -19.42
CA ASP A 787 -11.20 -24.44 -18.17
C ASP A 787 -10.58 -23.69 -16.97
N PRO A 788 -11.38 -23.34 -15.94
CA PRO A 788 -10.88 -22.70 -14.72
C PRO A 788 -9.67 -23.38 -14.08
N GLU A 789 -9.52 -24.71 -14.20
CA GLU A 789 -8.37 -25.46 -13.66
C GLU A 789 -7.03 -24.99 -14.27
N MET A 790 -7.02 -24.53 -15.52
CA MET A 790 -5.83 -24.02 -16.19
C MET A 790 -5.24 -22.77 -15.51
N TYR A 791 -6.07 -22.01 -14.79
CA TYR A 791 -5.65 -20.83 -14.05
C TYR A 791 -5.05 -21.14 -12.68
N LYS A 792 -5.17 -22.40 -12.23
CA LYS A 792 -4.70 -22.85 -10.91
C LYS A 792 -5.20 -21.91 -9.81
N TYR A 793 -6.51 -21.68 -9.80
CA TYR A 793 -7.13 -20.82 -8.80
C TYR A 793 -6.93 -21.37 -7.39
N GLN A 794 -6.61 -20.47 -6.46
CA GLN A 794 -6.45 -20.80 -5.05
C GLN A 794 -7.22 -19.84 -4.17
N LEU A 795 -7.73 -20.36 -3.05
CA LEU A 795 -8.35 -19.56 -2.01
C LEU A 795 -7.27 -18.76 -1.26
N PHE A 796 -7.52 -17.48 -1.03
CA PHE A 796 -6.63 -16.57 -0.30
C PHE A 796 -7.27 -15.97 0.95
N GLY A 797 -8.52 -16.30 1.23
CA GLY A 797 -9.19 -15.89 2.46
C GLY A 797 -10.68 -15.72 2.30
N TYR A 798 -11.28 -15.18 3.37
CA TYR A 798 -12.70 -14.91 3.48
C TYR A 798 -12.92 -13.46 3.86
N PHE A 799 -13.97 -12.89 3.28
CA PHE A 799 -14.45 -11.55 3.60
C PHE A 799 -15.95 -11.59 3.84
N LEU A 800 -16.47 -10.54 4.46
CA LEU A 800 -17.89 -10.33 4.70
C LEU A 800 -18.37 -9.10 3.94
N LEU A 801 -19.60 -9.16 3.45
CA LEU A 801 -20.38 -7.98 3.07
C LEU A 801 -21.56 -7.84 4.04
N LEU A 802 -21.73 -6.66 4.60
CA LEU A 802 -22.67 -6.38 5.69
C LEU A 802 -23.60 -5.22 5.32
N ASP A 803 -24.91 -5.37 5.57
CA ASP A 803 -25.82 -4.24 5.54
C ASP A 803 -25.59 -3.29 6.74
N ASN A 804 -26.34 -2.18 6.81
CA ASN A 804 -26.15 -1.17 7.85
C ASN A 804 -26.36 -1.71 9.28
N ALA A 805 -27.32 -2.61 9.50
CA ALA A 805 -27.58 -3.15 10.84
C ALA A 805 -26.43 -4.06 11.28
N TRP A 806 -25.96 -4.92 10.38
CA TRP A 806 -24.80 -5.76 10.63
C TRP A 806 -23.52 -4.95 10.84
N GLN A 807 -23.33 -3.85 10.10
CA GLN A 807 -22.17 -2.97 10.29
C GLN A 807 -22.19 -2.27 11.66
N HIS A 808 -23.34 -1.81 12.15
CA HIS A 808 -23.44 -1.29 13.52
C HIS A 808 -23.05 -2.35 14.56
N HIS A 809 -23.54 -3.58 14.40
CA HIS A 809 -23.17 -4.68 15.30
C HIS A 809 -21.67 -5.01 15.22
N ARG A 810 -21.11 -5.09 14.01
CA ARG A 810 -19.68 -5.33 13.76
C ARG A 810 -18.80 -4.33 14.50
N LEU A 811 -19.10 -3.04 14.37
CA LEU A 811 -18.36 -1.96 15.03
C LEU A 811 -18.44 -2.10 16.56
N ALA A 812 -19.60 -2.46 17.10
CA ALA A 812 -19.79 -2.62 18.54
C ALA A 812 -19.04 -3.83 19.13
N ILE A 813 -18.95 -4.94 18.39
CA ILE A 813 -18.20 -6.15 18.84
C ILE A 813 -16.71 -6.10 18.50
N GLY A 814 -16.27 -5.08 17.77
CA GLY A 814 -14.87 -4.91 17.39
C GLY A 814 -14.34 -5.93 16.37
N LEU A 815 -15.19 -6.48 15.50
CA LEU A 815 -14.76 -7.45 14.48
C LEU A 815 -14.01 -6.75 13.36
N ASP A 816 -12.74 -7.15 13.14
CA ASP A 816 -11.86 -6.57 12.11
C ASP A 816 -11.78 -5.03 12.20
N THR A 817 -11.83 -4.51 13.42
CA THR A 817 -11.57 -3.10 13.72
C THR A 817 -10.29 -3.03 14.54
N LEU A 818 -9.38 -2.15 14.15
CA LEU A 818 -8.26 -1.77 14.98
C LEU A 818 -8.84 -0.91 16.12
N GLN A 819 -9.14 -1.51 17.27
CA GLN A 819 -9.45 -0.77 18.50
C GLN A 819 -8.18 -0.27 19.16
#